data_AF-A0A925M6U4-F1
#
_entry.id   AF-A0A925M6U4-F1
#
_cell.length_a   1.000
_cell.length_b   1.000
_cell.length_c   1.000
_cell.angle_alpha   90.00
_cell.angle_beta   90.00
_cell.angle_gamma   90.00
#
_symmetry.space_group_name_H-M   'P 1'
#
loop_
_entity.id
_entity.type
_entity.pdbx_description
1 polymer ?
#
loop_
_entity_poly.entity_id
_entity_poly.type
_entity_poly.pdbx_seq_one_letter_code
_entity_poly.pdbx_strand_id
1 'polypeptide(L)'
;MRAAAHRRARLAAAAEHDFRYSQLLGLGTFAKVNAAIDLPNLAPAADSPYVGVGTTAQIALAWQDLFGNTTVTPFTAVPPGYTGALDGEAVRVRYTDVLIGPAGWPQALVFYSYAGDPTDATLDLALQLDTRSYAGQADQATRDLALYRRVYYQLHQDYTGKGVPEVTGHAVTMQVESSLLATPLRVLDNTEAGVVRQFVADCVAYLAAIASGTTPPAPPTATLSLPVALTEVAAGTQIALDVTLGFARNPLLVDPATAALPGGLTAMAPVLPKPDAGETIAYTAFARTFETIFTAATWQLRVGEGLRMQPGQSAGASNRQLWAVRFGEGGITFDIGAAASYYAPQPIARTLVNRSATILPYPSGDEVTSAFTAADQNLWFQTALDAVDTFLSGPSSTSVFALDQQLGTADPLVDGYLGKVLAAKQSLATSISATSAPILSTSDDDVSTQWAAQTALRQQLLAQLGPAYAAGATLVYPVDDVEGGDGALPPRLYGQPTGTLAAGAINQSYALTAARLPLGPTTIGDQTYDPRLAFVMTTRNVAAQAYVALDLRYPISHLEIDRAPVPGIDGYLESRWLAFVTGPIDVALGAGTAHIPVVNRALPVPPTMTRQAGDKLYAQPTTPRELALWSYRFAYQADQAAQDAVHTTIELNVPVAPTPRALVTGPDLFTALAQLVSTYPAIAADLTRTLPPIGAGTADEATIQLAAQAVQAFQLQVTAIAEAHAKAAVPVAATALAAVPERVDITMNTRLDRASDGAAMTEILDLQINGLPATWDAAAGTMTSGTIVLPAVRIAIAPETYQLEPVTDLPPNVVIAYRYLASDGSYLSFDAARQIASREVALDGLDVLVHQNAWSSLEIQRNRILTPLDDIDSIQTRDAFVFQTPTVRFANPILPRLEHAAFSLDTVAPPSDSLTTVLDTFYAALFSGGSGGSRGGISTSVTMTGAYSYRLLPDAPRTLLPIAMLPPTDTPVTPTPPPAFVAPFASLVDHWVADEDPTRKGSPQLNFSATLFAATGARQPILVVHDLFRTVKPT
;
A
#
# COMPACT_ATOMS: atom_id res chain seq x y z
N MET A 1 -17.11 64.20 79.08
CA MET A 1 -18.50 64.21 78.57
C MET A 1 -18.72 63.54 77.20
N ARG A 2 -17.76 63.48 76.27
CA ARG A 2 -17.92 62.78 74.97
C ARG A 2 -17.94 61.23 75.00
N ALA A 3 -17.40 60.59 76.03
CA ALA A 3 -17.39 59.12 76.14
C ALA A 3 -18.75 58.51 76.56
N ALA A 4 -19.58 59.25 77.30
CA ALA A 4 -20.90 58.78 77.73
C ALA A 4 -21.93 58.80 76.59
N ALA A 5 -21.82 59.75 75.67
CA ALA A 5 -22.69 59.86 74.50
C ALA A 5 -22.45 58.72 73.49
N HIS A 6 -21.19 58.32 73.26
CA HIS A 6 -20.88 57.20 72.37
C HIS A 6 -21.33 55.84 72.91
N ARG A 7 -21.28 55.63 74.23
CA ARG A 7 -21.77 54.40 74.87
C ARG A 7 -23.30 54.30 74.80
N ARG A 8 -24.01 55.41 74.98
CA ARG A 8 -25.48 55.45 74.81
C ARG A 8 -25.90 55.22 73.35
N ALA A 9 -25.19 55.79 72.38
CA ALA A 9 -25.48 55.56 70.97
C ALA A 9 -25.25 54.09 70.54
N ARG A 10 -24.19 53.43 71.05
CA ARG A 10 -23.95 52.00 70.80
C ARG A 10 -24.98 51.08 71.47
N LEU A 11 -25.45 51.43 72.67
CA LEU A 11 -26.48 50.65 73.38
C LEU A 11 -27.86 50.83 72.77
N ALA A 12 -28.19 52.02 72.25
CA ALA A 12 -29.42 52.25 71.51
C ALA A 12 -29.43 51.51 70.16
N ALA A 13 -28.30 51.49 69.43
CA ALA A 13 -28.16 50.72 68.20
C ALA A 13 -28.19 49.19 68.41
N ALA A 14 -27.80 48.71 69.60
CA ALA A 14 -27.89 47.29 69.96
C ALA A 14 -29.29 46.85 70.44
N ALA A 15 -30.17 47.79 70.80
CA ALA A 15 -31.52 47.51 71.27
C ALA A 15 -32.53 47.27 70.13
N GLU A 16 -32.17 47.55 68.88
CA GLU A 16 -33.00 47.35 67.68
C GLU A 16 -32.66 46.06 66.91
N HIS A 17 -31.74 45.22 67.40
CA HIS A 17 -31.45 43.92 66.79
C HIS A 17 -32.16 42.78 67.53
N ASP A 18 -32.74 41.83 66.77
CA ASP A 18 -33.31 40.60 67.32
C ASP A 18 -32.29 39.84 68.18
N PHE A 19 -32.68 39.52 69.42
CA PHE A 19 -31.86 38.70 70.31
C PHE A 19 -31.86 37.25 69.81
N ARG A 20 -30.75 36.81 69.21
CA ARG A 20 -30.56 35.41 68.84
C ARG A 20 -29.93 34.64 70.01
N TYR A 21 -30.77 33.96 70.78
CA TYR A 21 -30.32 32.99 71.79
C TYR A 21 -30.08 31.63 71.12
N SER A 22 -28.90 31.03 71.33
CA SER A 22 -28.56 29.69 70.87
C SER A 22 -27.88 28.91 71.98
N GLN A 23 -28.39 27.73 72.31
CA GLN A 23 -27.83 26.83 73.33
C GLN A 23 -27.73 25.41 72.79
N LEU A 24 -26.66 24.71 73.13
CA LEU A 24 -26.41 23.32 72.74
C LEU A 24 -26.83 22.39 73.90
N LEU A 25 -27.78 21.49 73.65
CA LEU A 25 -28.51 20.76 74.71
C LEU A 25 -28.05 19.31 74.96
N GLY A 26 -27.06 18.81 74.23
CA GLY A 26 -26.43 17.51 74.52
C GLY A 26 -27.40 16.31 74.58
N LEU A 27 -28.28 16.17 73.58
CA LEU A 27 -29.39 15.19 73.59
C LEU A 27 -28.97 13.71 73.71
N GLY A 28 -27.72 13.37 73.36
CA GLY A 28 -27.22 11.99 73.36
C GLY A 28 -27.31 11.30 74.73
N THR A 29 -27.14 12.03 75.83
CA THR A 29 -27.21 11.47 77.21
C THR A 29 -28.61 10.98 77.58
N PHE A 30 -29.65 11.44 76.87
CA PHE A 30 -31.04 11.08 77.13
C PHE A 30 -31.60 10.08 76.10
N ALA A 31 -30.78 9.67 75.13
CA ALA A 31 -31.21 8.75 74.09
C ALA A 31 -31.48 7.35 74.64
N LYS A 32 -32.58 6.74 74.19
CA LYS A 32 -32.96 5.36 74.53
C LYS A 32 -32.56 4.35 73.46
N VAL A 33 -32.13 4.82 72.30
CA VAL A 33 -31.76 4.00 71.15
C VAL A 33 -30.32 4.33 70.76
N ASN A 34 -29.50 3.30 70.63
CA ASN A 34 -28.19 3.37 70.02
C ASN A 34 -28.09 2.28 68.94
N ALA A 35 -27.99 2.71 67.69
CA ALA A 35 -27.86 1.85 66.53
C ALA A 35 -26.39 1.48 66.24
N ALA A 36 -25.42 2.10 66.93
CA ALA A 36 -24.02 1.73 66.80
C ALA A 36 -23.78 0.28 67.27
N ILE A 37 -22.91 -0.43 66.55
CA ILE A 37 -22.51 -1.79 66.87
C ILE A 37 -21.24 -1.76 67.73
N ASP A 38 -21.20 -2.57 68.80
CA ASP A 38 -20.00 -2.81 69.59
C ASP A 38 -19.14 -3.89 68.92
N LEU A 39 -17.93 -3.52 68.51
CA LEU A 39 -16.93 -4.44 67.97
C LEU A 39 -15.70 -4.51 68.92
N PRO A 40 -15.11 -5.69 69.13
CA PRO A 40 -13.95 -5.83 70.02
C PRO A 40 -12.77 -4.97 69.57
N ASN A 41 -12.06 -4.36 70.53
CA ASN A 41 -10.84 -3.55 70.31
C ASN A 41 -11.04 -2.27 69.45
N LEU A 42 -12.28 -1.82 69.28
CA LEU A 42 -12.64 -0.57 68.60
C LEU A 42 -13.33 0.40 69.55
N ALA A 43 -13.64 1.61 69.06
CA ALA A 43 -14.33 2.61 69.88
C ALA A 43 -15.74 2.09 70.26
N PRO A 44 -16.13 2.18 71.54
CA PRO A 44 -17.39 1.60 72.03
C PRO A 44 -18.59 2.34 71.46
N ALA A 45 -19.71 1.64 71.27
CA ALA A 45 -20.95 2.20 70.74
C ALA A 45 -21.43 3.46 71.50
N ALA A 46 -21.12 3.57 72.79
CA ALA A 46 -21.43 4.74 73.62
C ALA A 46 -20.74 6.04 73.14
N ASP A 47 -19.60 5.94 72.44
CA ASP A 47 -18.87 7.07 71.88
C ASP A 47 -19.43 7.50 70.50
N SER A 48 -20.47 6.83 69.99
CA SER A 48 -21.05 7.17 68.71
C SER A 48 -21.68 8.57 68.73
N PRO A 49 -21.36 9.45 67.76
CA PRO A 49 -21.99 10.77 67.66
C PRO A 49 -23.46 10.70 67.21
N TYR A 50 -23.96 9.51 66.85
CA TYR A 50 -25.29 9.28 66.28
C TYR A 50 -26.25 8.61 67.27
N VAL A 51 -25.90 8.59 68.56
CA VAL A 51 -26.77 8.11 69.63
C VAL A 51 -28.10 8.89 69.62
N GLY A 52 -29.21 8.15 69.57
CA GLY A 52 -30.57 8.71 69.52
C GLY A 52 -31.09 9.05 68.11
N VAL A 53 -30.29 8.93 67.05
CA VAL A 53 -30.78 9.14 65.67
C VAL A 53 -31.92 8.15 65.34
N GLY A 54 -32.93 8.64 64.63
CA GLY A 54 -34.16 7.90 64.33
C GLY A 54 -35.25 8.02 65.42
N THR A 55 -34.94 8.63 66.57
CA THR A 55 -35.92 8.88 67.64
C THR A 55 -36.43 10.33 67.63
N THR A 56 -37.30 10.67 68.58
CA THR A 56 -37.78 12.03 68.82
C THR A 56 -37.26 12.55 70.15
N ALA A 57 -36.86 13.82 70.16
CA ALA A 57 -36.58 14.60 71.36
C ALA A 57 -37.67 15.66 71.54
N GLN A 58 -38.10 15.87 72.77
CA GLN A 58 -39.01 16.96 73.13
C GLN A 58 -38.25 17.88 74.08
N ILE A 59 -38.24 19.18 73.78
CA ILE A 59 -37.58 20.18 74.60
C ILE A 59 -38.67 20.97 75.33
N ALA A 60 -38.73 20.80 76.65
CA ALA A 60 -39.55 21.62 77.53
C ALA A 60 -38.76 22.84 77.98
N LEU A 61 -39.02 24.01 77.40
CA LEU A 61 -38.29 25.24 77.69
C LEU A 61 -38.73 25.92 79.00
N ALA A 62 -39.95 25.61 79.48
CA ALA A 62 -40.48 26.05 80.77
C ALA A 62 -40.17 27.53 81.08
N TRP A 63 -40.47 28.43 80.13
CA TRP A 63 -40.18 29.86 80.25
C TRP A 63 -40.75 30.41 81.55
N GLN A 64 -39.98 31.22 82.28
CA GLN A 64 -40.44 31.84 83.53
C GLN A 64 -40.51 33.36 83.39
N ASP A 65 -41.54 33.98 83.99
CA ASP A 65 -41.58 35.43 84.15
C ASP A 65 -40.56 35.91 85.21
N LEU A 66 -40.47 37.23 85.41
CA LEU A 66 -39.60 37.86 86.42
C LEU A 66 -39.93 37.45 87.87
N PHE A 67 -41.06 36.76 88.11
CA PHE A 67 -41.51 36.28 89.42
C PHE A 67 -41.37 34.74 89.56
N GLY A 68 -40.87 34.05 88.54
CA GLY A 68 -40.67 32.59 88.55
C GLY A 68 -41.90 31.77 88.15
N ASN A 69 -42.98 32.39 87.64
CA ASN A 69 -44.13 31.65 87.13
C ASN A 69 -43.84 31.13 85.72
N THR A 70 -44.17 29.87 85.45
CA THR A 70 -44.07 29.32 84.09
C THR A 70 -45.07 30.02 83.15
N THR A 71 -44.59 30.62 82.08
CA THR A 71 -45.39 31.32 81.07
C THR A 71 -45.56 30.45 79.82
N VAL A 72 -46.66 30.65 79.11
CA VAL A 72 -46.84 30.14 77.74
C VAL A 72 -46.04 31.06 76.82
N THR A 73 -45.31 30.53 75.83
CA THR A 73 -44.33 31.33 75.05
C THR A 73 -44.89 32.68 74.60
N PRO A 74 -44.06 33.74 74.55
CA PRO A 74 -44.47 35.00 73.94
C PRO A 74 -44.58 34.94 72.40
N PHE A 75 -44.33 33.78 71.77
CA PHE A 75 -44.12 33.64 70.33
C PHE A 75 -45.23 32.87 69.60
N THR A 76 -46.24 32.32 70.28
CA THR A 76 -47.38 31.64 69.65
C THR A 76 -48.67 31.78 70.46
N ALA A 77 -49.78 32.16 69.81
CA ALA A 77 -51.10 32.18 70.42
C ALA A 77 -51.68 30.75 70.49
N VAL A 78 -52.17 30.35 71.66
CA VAL A 78 -52.76 29.01 71.87
C VAL A 78 -54.13 28.92 71.19
N PRO A 79 -54.38 27.91 70.34
CA PRO A 79 -55.71 27.68 69.77
C PRO A 79 -56.75 27.42 70.88
N PRO A 80 -57.97 27.99 70.80
CA PRO A 80 -59.01 27.74 71.79
C PRO A 80 -59.29 26.23 71.96
N GLY A 81 -59.14 25.71 73.18
CA GLY A 81 -59.43 24.31 73.52
C GLY A 81 -58.24 23.33 73.50
N TYR A 82 -57.00 23.79 73.28
CA TYR A 82 -55.82 22.93 73.35
C TYR A 82 -55.48 22.50 74.79
N THR A 83 -55.46 21.19 75.07
CA THR A 83 -55.14 20.59 76.38
C THR A 83 -53.77 19.89 76.43
N GLY A 84 -52.97 20.00 75.37
CA GLY A 84 -51.64 19.39 75.27
C GLY A 84 -50.54 20.21 75.97
N ALA A 85 -49.33 19.65 76.08
CA ALA A 85 -48.18 20.38 76.58
C ALA A 85 -47.88 21.58 75.65
N LEU A 86 -47.81 22.76 76.24
CA LEU A 86 -47.35 23.99 75.62
C LEU A 86 -45.83 24.03 75.87
N ASP A 87 -45.04 24.06 74.80
CA ASP A 87 -43.56 24.01 74.79
C ASP A 87 -42.96 22.60 74.84
N GLY A 88 -43.30 21.75 73.86
CA GLY A 88 -42.79 20.37 73.82
C GLY A 88 -42.88 19.72 72.45
N GLU A 89 -42.73 20.50 71.37
CA GLU A 89 -42.78 19.95 70.02
C GLU A 89 -41.72 18.85 69.85
N ALA A 90 -42.15 17.70 69.33
CA ALA A 90 -41.28 16.58 69.08
C ALA A 90 -40.39 16.87 67.86
N VAL A 91 -39.11 17.11 68.12
CA VAL A 91 -38.09 17.24 67.07
C VAL A 91 -37.51 15.87 66.79
N ARG A 92 -37.49 15.44 65.53
CA ARG A 92 -36.82 14.20 65.15
C ARG A 92 -35.31 14.38 65.25
N VAL A 93 -34.63 13.47 65.94
CA VAL A 93 -33.16 13.41 65.97
C VAL A 93 -32.71 12.68 64.70
N ARG A 94 -31.97 13.39 63.85
CA ARG A 94 -31.58 12.94 62.51
C ARG A 94 -30.08 13.16 62.30
N TYR A 95 -29.48 12.49 61.32
CA TYR A 95 -28.14 12.81 60.85
C TYR A 95 -28.11 14.24 60.31
N THR A 96 -27.16 15.03 60.80
CA THR A 96 -26.93 16.42 60.41
C THR A 96 -25.59 16.63 59.70
N ASP A 97 -24.79 15.58 59.56
CA ASP A 97 -23.52 15.58 58.85
C ASP A 97 -23.64 14.93 57.47
N VAL A 98 -22.68 15.20 56.57
CA VAL A 98 -22.62 14.54 55.26
C VAL A 98 -21.93 13.18 55.36
N LEU A 99 -22.33 12.26 54.47
CA LEU A 99 -21.76 10.92 54.31
C LEU A 99 -20.34 11.04 53.72
N ILE A 100 -19.37 10.39 54.35
CA ILE A 100 -17.97 10.40 53.92
C ILE A 100 -17.73 9.17 53.02
N GLY A 101 -17.79 9.39 51.71
CA GLY A 101 -17.51 8.36 50.71
C GLY A 101 -16.02 7.97 50.62
N PRO A 102 -15.68 6.94 49.84
CA PRO A 102 -14.32 6.41 49.73
C PRO A 102 -13.27 7.44 49.30
N ALA A 103 -13.66 8.39 48.44
CA ALA A 103 -12.77 9.49 48.01
C ALA A 103 -12.34 10.43 49.15
N GLY A 104 -13.07 10.40 50.29
CA GLY A 104 -12.73 11.15 51.49
C GLY A 104 -11.91 10.36 52.51
N TRP A 105 -11.53 9.11 52.21
CA TRP A 105 -10.78 8.26 53.14
C TRP A 105 -9.26 8.50 52.98
N PRO A 106 -8.58 8.99 54.03
CA PRO A 106 -7.18 9.35 53.91
C PRO A 106 -6.32 8.09 53.71
N GLN A 107 -5.39 8.17 52.76
CA GLN A 107 -4.47 7.08 52.39
C GLN A 107 -5.16 5.76 52.00
N ALA A 108 -6.45 5.77 51.68
CA ALA A 108 -7.12 4.60 51.12
C ALA A 108 -6.88 4.52 49.62
N LEU A 109 -6.34 3.39 49.17
CA LEU A 109 -6.24 3.02 47.77
C LEU A 109 -7.35 2.03 47.46
N VAL A 110 -8.17 2.34 46.46
CA VAL A 110 -9.21 1.45 45.95
C VAL A 110 -9.00 1.28 44.46
N PHE A 111 -8.73 0.04 44.05
CA PHE A 111 -8.57 -0.33 42.65
C PHE A 111 -9.54 -1.44 42.30
N TYR A 112 -9.99 -1.49 41.05
CA TYR A 112 -10.73 -2.64 40.54
C TYR A 112 -9.89 -3.47 39.56
N SER A 113 -10.12 -4.77 39.57
CA SER A 113 -9.58 -5.72 38.60
C SER A 113 -10.63 -6.80 38.32
N TYR A 114 -10.40 -7.59 37.27
CA TYR A 114 -11.19 -8.79 37.01
C TYR A 114 -10.34 -10.04 37.29
N ALA A 115 -10.97 -11.09 37.78
CA ALA A 115 -10.35 -12.38 38.06
C ALA A 115 -11.26 -13.54 37.63
N GLY A 116 -10.71 -14.76 37.62
CA GLY A 116 -11.40 -15.97 37.18
C GLY A 116 -11.19 -16.30 35.70
N ASP A 117 -12.17 -17.01 35.14
CA ASP A 117 -12.29 -17.45 33.76
C ASP A 117 -13.70 -17.10 33.20
N PRO A 118 -14.00 -17.36 31.91
CA PRO A 118 -15.30 -17.02 31.32
C PRO A 118 -16.55 -17.62 32.02
N THR A 119 -16.38 -18.61 32.90
CA THR A 119 -17.48 -19.28 33.62
C THR A 119 -17.63 -18.82 35.07
N ASP A 120 -16.59 -18.24 35.67
CA ASP A 120 -16.57 -17.82 37.08
C ASP A 120 -16.03 -16.39 37.31
N ALA A 121 -16.07 -15.55 36.27
CA ALA A 121 -15.59 -14.18 36.26
C ALA A 121 -16.07 -13.34 37.47
N THR A 122 -15.15 -12.62 38.10
CA THR A 122 -15.45 -11.66 39.19
C THR A 122 -14.91 -10.27 38.91
N LEU A 123 -15.64 -9.25 39.36
CA LEU A 123 -15.17 -7.89 39.57
C LEU A 123 -14.66 -7.76 41.00
N ASP A 124 -13.35 -7.58 41.15
CA ASP A 124 -12.69 -7.46 42.45
C ASP A 124 -12.36 -5.99 42.74
N LEU A 125 -12.89 -5.45 43.83
CA LEU A 125 -12.49 -4.15 44.38
C LEU A 125 -11.48 -4.41 45.50
N ALA A 126 -10.21 -4.09 45.25
CA ALA A 126 -9.13 -4.19 46.22
C ALA A 126 -9.02 -2.87 47.02
N LEU A 127 -9.28 -2.94 48.32
CA LEU A 127 -9.10 -1.85 49.27
C LEU A 127 -7.81 -2.05 50.05
N GLN A 128 -6.98 -1.02 50.13
CA GLN A 128 -5.72 -1.04 50.87
C GLN A 128 -5.48 0.29 51.57
N LEU A 129 -5.00 0.25 52.81
CA LEU A 129 -4.45 1.44 53.47
C LEU A 129 -2.97 1.60 53.07
N ASP A 130 -2.59 2.73 52.46
CA ASP A 130 -1.20 3.08 52.24
C ASP A 130 -0.54 3.51 53.55
N THR A 131 0.24 2.60 54.12
CA THR A 131 0.84 2.81 55.44
C THR A 131 2.11 3.65 55.42
N ARG A 132 2.64 4.02 54.24
CA ARG A 132 3.91 4.75 54.10
C ARG A 132 3.87 6.11 54.79
N SER A 133 2.73 6.80 54.73
CA SER A 133 2.52 8.11 55.36
C SER A 133 2.53 8.07 56.89
N TYR A 134 2.43 6.89 57.51
CA TYR A 134 2.40 6.73 58.97
C TYR A 134 3.75 6.33 59.57
N ALA A 135 4.75 6.02 58.74
CA ALA A 135 6.07 5.63 59.21
C ALA A 135 6.74 6.79 59.99
N GLY A 136 6.85 6.63 61.31
CA GLY A 136 7.45 7.63 62.20
C GLY A 136 6.61 8.90 62.43
N GLN A 137 5.32 8.92 62.03
CA GLN A 137 4.45 10.10 62.10
C GLN A 137 3.15 9.84 62.90
N ALA A 138 3.25 9.70 64.23
CA ALA A 138 2.09 9.43 65.10
C ALA A 138 1.01 10.55 65.07
N ASP A 139 1.42 11.80 64.83
CA ASP A 139 0.48 12.93 64.70
C ASP A 139 -0.42 12.82 63.46
N GLN A 140 0.13 12.31 62.34
CA GLN A 140 -0.66 12.06 61.12
C GLN A 140 -1.65 10.93 61.36
N ALA A 141 -1.24 9.85 62.02
CA ALA A 141 -2.14 8.75 62.40
C ALA A 141 -3.26 9.22 63.34
N THR A 142 -2.96 10.12 64.29
CA THR A 142 -3.97 10.68 65.20
C THR A 142 -5.03 11.50 64.48
N ARG A 143 -4.64 12.31 63.48
CA ARG A 143 -5.57 13.08 62.64
C ARG A 143 -6.45 12.16 61.79
N ASP A 144 -5.85 11.22 61.08
CA ASP A 144 -6.57 10.31 60.19
C ASP A 144 -7.48 9.35 60.99
N LEU A 145 -7.06 8.92 62.19
CA LEU A 145 -7.88 8.13 63.11
C LEU A 145 -9.18 8.83 63.49
N ALA A 146 -9.15 10.14 63.73
CA ALA A 146 -10.36 10.90 64.05
C ALA A 146 -11.36 10.89 62.89
N LEU A 147 -10.88 10.95 61.64
CA LEU A 147 -11.71 10.86 60.45
C LEU A 147 -12.24 9.42 60.24
N TYR A 148 -11.37 8.41 60.31
CA TYR A 148 -11.78 7.00 60.19
C TYR A 148 -12.76 6.57 61.29
N ARG A 149 -12.66 7.10 62.52
CA ARG A 149 -13.68 6.88 63.57
C ARG A 149 -15.06 7.44 63.19
N ARG A 150 -15.11 8.59 62.52
CA ARG A 150 -16.38 9.13 61.99
C ARG A 150 -16.93 8.24 60.90
N VAL A 151 -16.10 7.84 59.92
CA VAL A 151 -16.50 6.91 58.86
C VAL A 151 -17.00 5.59 59.46
N TYR A 152 -16.28 5.02 60.40
CA TYR A 152 -16.65 3.81 61.14
C TYR A 152 -18.06 3.93 61.71
N TYR A 153 -18.35 5.00 62.47
CA TYR A 153 -19.68 5.21 63.05
C TYR A 153 -20.74 5.53 62.02
N GLN A 154 -20.42 6.09 60.84
CA GLN A 154 -21.40 6.26 59.77
C GLN A 154 -21.82 4.93 59.17
N LEU A 155 -20.87 3.99 58.98
CA LEU A 155 -21.13 2.71 58.31
C LEU A 155 -21.64 1.60 59.24
N HIS A 156 -21.37 1.69 60.55
CA HIS A 156 -21.72 0.69 61.57
C HIS A 156 -22.96 1.06 62.41
N GLN A 157 -24.01 1.57 61.77
CA GLN A 157 -25.31 1.80 62.39
C GLN A 157 -26.29 0.75 61.88
N ASP A 158 -26.82 -0.09 62.76
CA ASP A 158 -27.81 -1.12 62.46
C ASP A 158 -29.06 -0.95 63.34
N TYR A 159 -30.19 -0.75 62.66
CA TYR A 159 -31.49 -0.49 63.26
C TYR A 159 -32.33 -1.77 63.43
N THR A 160 -31.79 -2.93 63.04
CA THR A 160 -32.45 -4.23 63.23
C THR A 160 -32.81 -4.45 64.70
N GLY A 161 -34.11 -4.59 64.98
CA GLY A 161 -34.61 -4.82 66.35
C GLY A 161 -34.49 -3.62 67.30
N LYS A 162 -34.19 -2.41 66.82
CA LYS A 162 -34.01 -1.20 67.64
C LYS A 162 -35.29 -0.42 67.93
N GLY A 163 -36.44 -0.84 67.40
CA GLY A 163 -37.75 -0.24 67.67
C GLY A 163 -37.97 1.14 67.04
N VAL A 164 -37.20 1.49 65.99
CA VAL A 164 -37.39 2.71 65.22
C VAL A 164 -38.44 2.46 64.12
N PRO A 165 -39.53 3.26 64.03
CA PRO A 165 -40.58 3.05 63.03
C PRO A 165 -40.03 3.15 61.60
N GLU A 166 -40.44 2.21 60.74
CA GLU A 166 -40.15 2.20 59.29
C GLU A 166 -38.65 2.09 58.91
N VAL A 167 -37.79 1.79 59.89
CA VAL A 167 -36.34 1.64 59.69
C VAL A 167 -35.86 0.33 60.30
N THR A 168 -35.18 -0.49 59.50
CA THR A 168 -34.52 -1.74 59.92
C THR A 168 -33.25 -1.93 59.10
N GLY A 169 -32.33 -2.78 59.58
CA GLY A 169 -31.05 -3.01 58.91
C GLY A 169 -30.08 -1.84 59.04
N HIS A 170 -29.02 -1.87 58.24
CA HIS A 170 -27.98 -0.85 58.27
C HIS A 170 -28.46 0.50 57.74
N ALA A 171 -28.06 1.59 58.39
CA ALA A 171 -28.43 2.95 58.02
C ALA A 171 -27.85 3.40 56.68
N VAL A 172 -26.72 2.80 56.28
CA VAL A 172 -26.02 3.05 55.02
C VAL A 172 -26.02 1.77 54.20
N THR A 173 -26.65 1.85 53.02
CA THR A 173 -26.58 0.85 51.96
C THR A 173 -25.36 1.13 51.09
N MET A 174 -24.71 0.08 50.59
CA MET A 174 -23.58 0.19 49.68
C MET A 174 -23.96 -0.36 48.32
N GLN A 175 -23.41 0.21 47.27
CA GLN A 175 -23.69 -0.19 45.88
C GLN A 175 -22.44 -0.05 45.03
N VAL A 176 -22.28 -0.95 44.06
CA VAL A 176 -21.27 -0.87 43.02
C VAL A 176 -21.97 -0.64 41.70
N GLU A 177 -21.52 0.35 40.95
CA GLU A 177 -21.97 0.62 39.59
C GLU A 177 -20.85 0.25 38.62
N SER A 178 -21.13 -0.62 37.65
CA SER A 178 -20.18 -1.03 36.60
C SER A 178 -20.81 -0.82 35.23
N SER A 179 -20.18 0.03 34.43
CA SER A 179 -20.61 0.30 33.04
C SER A 179 -20.46 -0.89 32.09
N LEU A 180 -19.71 -1.93 32.48
CA LEU A 180 -19.60 -3.17 31.72
C LEU A 180 -20.92 -3.94 31.66
N LEU A 181 -21.82 -3.76 32.63
CA LEU A 181 -23.02 -4.58 32.79
C LEU A 181 -24.26 -3.91 32.20
N ALA A 182 -25.16 -4.70 31.61
CA ALA A 182 -26.44 -4.22 31.08
C ALA A 182 -27.34 -3.62 32.19
N THR A 183 -27.24 -4.16 33.40
CA THR A 183 -27.80 -3.55 34.62
C THR A 183 -26.62 -3.03 35.46
N PRO A 184 -26.24 -1.75 35.30
CA PRO A 184 -24.95 -1.27 35.81
C PRO A 184 -24.91 -1.19 37.33
N LEU A 185 -26.04 -0.91 38.00
CA LEU A 185 -26.12 -0.74 39.44
C LEU A 185 -26.41 -2.06 40.16
N ARG A 186 -25.52 -2.45 41.09
CA ARG A 186 -25.71 -3.57 42.02
C ARG A 186 -25.67 -3.06 43.47
N VAL A 187 -26.75 -3.29 44.21
CA VAL A 187 -26.78 -3.07 45.66
C VAL A 187 -26.07 -4.25 46.34
N LEU A 188 -25.15 -3.95 47.24
CA LEU A 188 -24.41 -4.97 47.98
C LEU A 188 -25.28 -5.58 49.08
N ASP A 189 -25.22 -6.90 49.24
CA ASP A 189 -25.85 -7.57 50.37
C ASP A 189 -25.07 -7.31 51.69
N ASN A 190 -25.58 -7.81 52.81
CA ASN A 190 -24.95 -7.58 54.11
C ASN A 190 -23.57 -8.23 54.26
N THR A 191 -23.32 -9.35 53.58
CA THR A 191 -22.02 -10.04 53.61
C THR A 191 -21.00 -9.27 52.78
N GLU A 192 -21.38 -8.85 51.57
CA GLU A 192 -20.57 -8.02 50.67
C GLU A 192 -20.25 -6.66 51.29
N ALA A 193 -21.26 -5.93 51.79
CA ALA A 193 -21.06 -4.67 52.50
C ALA A 193 -20.23 -4.84 53.79
N GLY A 194 -20.29 -6.03 54.40
CA GLY A 194 -19.47 -6.42 55.55
C GLY A 194 -17.97 -6.33 55.28
N VAL A 195 -17.51 -6.64 54.07
CA VAL A 195 -16.08 -6.54 53.67
C VAL A 195 -15.58 -5.10 53.77
N VAL A 196 -16.34 -4.15 53.24
CA VAL A 196 -15.99 -2.72 53.27
C VAL A 196 -16.04 -2.17 54.69
N ARG A 197 -17.05 -2.57 55.48
CA ARG A 197 -17.16 -2.21 56.91
C ARG A 197 -15.96 -2.73 57.70
N GLN A 198 -15.57 -3.98 57.50
CA GLN A 198 -14.43 -4.58 58.18
C GLN A 198 -13.11 -3.87 57.81
N PHE A 199 -12.90 -3.53 56.53
CA PHE A 199 -11.74 -2.75 56.13
C PHE A 199 -11.62 -1.42 56.89
N VAL A 200 -12.73 -0.68 57.02
CA VAL A 200 -12.74 0.58 57.79
C VAL A 200 -12.46 0.34 59.28
N ALA A 201 -13.00 -0.73 59.86
CA ALA A 201 -12.72 -1.14 61.22
C ALA A 201 -11.23 -1.46 61.44
N ASP A 202 -10.61 -2.19 60.50
CA ASP A 202 -9.18 -2.52 60.53
C ASP A 202 -8.30 -1.27 60.39
N CYS A 203 -8.70 -0.29 59.57
CA CYS A 203 -8.06 1.02 59.50
C CYS A 203 -8.11 1.77 60.84
N VAL A 204 -9.24 1.76 61.54
CA VAL A 204 -9.36 2.36 62.88
C VAL A 204 -8.43 1.66 63.87
N ALA A 205 -8.39 0.32 63.88
CA ALA A 205 -7.52 -0.45 64.76
C ALA A 205 -6.03 -0.18 64.47
N TYR A 206 -5.65 -0.15 63.19
CA TYR A 206 -4.29 0.12 62.74
C TYR A 206 -3.82 1.52 63.17
N LEU A 207 -4.61 2.55 62.87
CA LEU A 207 -4.26 3.93 63.20
C LEU A 207 -4.28 4.20 64.71
N ALA A 208 -5.18 3.54 65.47
CA ALA A 208 -5.20 3.62 66.92
C ALA A 208 -3.94 3.03 67.56
N ALA A 209 -3.42 1.93 67.02
CA ALA A 209 -2.16 1.34 67.49
C ALA A 209 -0.98 2.28 67.24
N ILE A 210 -0.87 2.84 66.03
CA ILE A 210 0.17 3.84 65.70
C ILE A 210 0.06 5.09 66.59
N ALA A 211 -1.14 5.64 66.75
CA ALA A 211 -1.39 6.85 67.54
C ALA A 211 -1.09 6.64 69.04
N SER A 212 -1.23 5.41 69.54
CA SER A 212 -0.90 5.04 70.93
C SER A 212 0.54 4.55 71.12
N GLY A 213 1.35 4.51 70.05
CA GLY A 213 2.74 4.03 70.11
C GLY A 213 2.86 2.52 70.35
N THR A 214 1.81 1.74 70.07
CA THR A 214 1.81 0.28 70.19
C THR A 214 2.07 -0.39 68.83
N THR A 215 2.40 -1.68 68.84
CA THR A 215 2.61 -2.43 67.60
C THR A 215 1.30 -2.53 66.81
N PRO A 216 1.22 -2.01 65.58
CA PRO A 216 0.01 -2.09 64.78
C PRO A 216 -0.25 -3.51 64.29
N PRO A 217 -1.52 -3.87 64.01
CA PRO A 217 -1.86 -5.07 63.25
C PRO A 217 -1.28 -5.04 61.83
N ALA A 218 -1.48 -6.11 61.07
CA ALA A 218 -1.11 -6.13 59.65
C ALA A 218 -1.76 -4.94 58.90
N PRO A 219 -1.07 -4.36 57.90
CA PRO A 219 -1.65 -3.31 57.06
C PRO A 219 -3.04 -3.71 56.53
N PRO A 220 -4.08 -2.89 56.77
CA PRO A 220 -5.44 -3.19 56.35
C PRO A 220 -5.52 -3.40 54.85
N THR A 221 -6.05 -4.57 54.47
CA THR A 221 -6.36 -4.93 53.08
C THR A 221 -7.66 -5.72 53.05
N ALA A 222 -8.47 -5.51 52.02
CA ALA A 222 -9.69 -6.26 51.79
C ALA A 222 -9.99 -6.35 50.29
N THR A 223 -10.67 -7.42 49.88
CA THR A 223 -11.12 -7.58 48.49
C THR A 223 -12.61 -7.89 48.51
N LEU A 224 -13.40 -7.01 47.89
CA LEU A 224 -14.80 -7.27 47.60
C LEU A 224 -14.88 -7.89 46.21
N SER A 225 -15.22 -9.18 46.13
CA SER A 225 -15.36 -9.91 44.87
C SER A 225 -16.83 -10.09 44.51
N LEU A 226 -17.22 -9.59 43.34
CA LEU A 226 -18.59 -9.63 42.84
C LEU A 226 -18.67 -10.50 41.58
N PRO A 227 -19.51 -11.55 41.52
CA PRO A 227 -19.66 -12.35 40.30
C PRO A 227 -20.17 -11.51 39.14
N VAL A 228 -19.65 -11.79 37.94
CA VAL A 228 -20.03 -11.17 36.67
C VAL A 228 -20.34 -12.27 35.65
N ALA A 229 -21.61 -12.43 35.26
CA ALA A 229 -21.94 -13.37 34.19
C ALA A 229 -21.72 -12.74 32.81
N LEU A 230 -21.12 -13.48 31.86
CA LEU A 230 -20.92 -13.00 30.49
C LEU A 230 -22.25 -12.62 29.78
N THR A 231 -23.36 -13.25 30.17
CA THR A 231 -24.71 -12.93 29.67
C THR A 231 -25.26 -11.60 30.19
N GLU A 232 -24.67 -11.03 31.24
CA GLU A 232 -25.06 -9.75 31.83
C GLU A 232 -24.22 -8.59 31.30
N VAL A 233 -23.19 -8.86 30.50
CA VAL A 233 -22.36 -7.82 29.86
C VAL A 233 -23.24 -7.00 28.92
N ALA A 234 -23.12 -5.67 28.99
CA ALA A 234 -23.86 -4.73 28.18
C ALA A 234 -23.68 -5.02 26.68
N ALA A 235 -24.77 -4.83 25.93
CA ALA A 235 -24.71 -4.79 24.47
C ALA A 235 -24.02 -3.49 24.03
N GLY A 236 -23.21 -3.56 22.98
CA GLY A 236 -22.52 -2.41 22.43
C GLY A 236 -21.13 -2.75 21.91
N THR A 237 -20.74 -2.05 20.85
CA THR A 237 -19.42 -2.16 20.22
C THR A 237 -18.31 -1.59 21.09
N GLN A 238 -18.56 -0.47 21.77
CA GLN A 238 -17.62 0.16 22.68
C GLN A 238 -18.29 0.48 24.02
N ILE A 239 -17.69 0.00 25.11
CA ILE A 239 -18.23 0.13 26.47
C ILE A 239 -17.14 0.76 27.33
N ALA A 240 -17.46 1.86 28.01
CA ALA A 240 -16.53 2.45 28.97
C ALA A 240 -16.25 1.44 30.11
N LEU A 241 -15.04 1.45 30.67
CA LEU A 241 -14.69 0.63 31.84
C LEU A 241 -14.66 1.50 33.10
N ASP A 242 -15.83 2.03 33.44
CA ASP A 242 -16.07 2.82 34.65
C ASP A 242 -16.69 1.95 35.75
N VAL A 243 -16.09 1.98 36.94
CA VAL A 243 -16.60 1.37 38.17
C VAL A 243 -16.72 2.44 39.25
N THR A 244 -17.84 2.46 39.98
CA THR A 244 -18.08 3.40 41.07
C THR A 244 -18.52 2.66 42.32
N LEU A 245 -17.94 3.01 43.47
CA LEU A 245 -18.40 2.56 44.79
C LEU A 245 -19.23 3.68 45.43
N GLY A 246 -20.50 3.39 45.70
CA GLY A 246 -21.48 4.34 46.23
C GLY A 246 -22.04 3.92 47.59
N PHE A 247 -22.35 4.92 48.41
CA PHE A 247 -23.03 4.78 49.69
C PHE A 247 -24.31 5.60 49.68
N ALA A 248 -25.40 5.03 50.19
CA ALA A 248 -26.70 5.68 50.31
C ALA A 248 -27.24 5.55 51.73
N ARG A 249 -27.54 6.68 52.39
CA ARG A 249 -28.21 6.72 53.70
C ARG A 249 -29.71 6.53 53.54
N ASN A 250 -30.34 5.89 54.54
CA ASN A 250 -31.79 5.88 54.64
C ASN A 250 -32.32 7.32 54.82
N PRO A 251 -33.14 7.84 53.89
CA PRO A 251 -33.59 9.24 53.92
C PRO A 251 -34.47 9.57 55.13
N LEU A 252 -35.10 8.58 55.77
CA LEU A 252 -35.92 8.80 56.98
C LEU A 252 -35.07 9.22 58.20
N LEU A 253 -33.78 8.92 58.18
CA LEU A 253 -32.85 9.20 59.26
C LEU A 253 -32.08 10.52 59.07
N VAL A 254 -32.19 11.20 57.93
CA VAL A 254 -31.38 12.37 57.57
C VAL A 254 -32.20 13.65 57.67
N ASP A 255 -31.60 14.72 58.22
CA ASP A 255 -32.23 16.04 58.28
C ASP A 255 -32.51 16.56 56.85
N PRO A 256 -33.68 17.16 56.57
CA PRO A 256 -34.01 17.62 55.22
C PRO A 256 -33.01 18.65 54.64
N ALA A 257 -32.44 19.52 55.48
CA ALA A 257 -31.43 20.48 55.03
C ALA A 257 -30.11 19.76 54.67
N THR A 258 -29.70 18.78 55.46
CA THR A 258 -28.54 17.93 55.16
C THR A 258 -28.77 17.06 53.93
N ALA A 259 -29.97 16.48 53.77
CA ALA A 259 -30.32 15.65 52.63
C ALA A 259 -30.22 16.40 51.29
N ALA A 260 -30.43 17.72 51.31
CA ALA A 260 -30.29 18.59 50.14
C ALA A 260 -28.82 18.94 49.81
N LEU A 261 -27.86 18.63 50.69
CA LEU A 261 -26.43 18.88 50.45
C LEU A 261 -25.80 17.75 49.59
N PRO A 262 -24.77 18.07 48.78
CA PRO A 262 -23.89 17.05 48.22
C PRO A 262 -23.29 16.18 49.33
N GLY A 263 -23.37 14.86 49.18
CA GLY A 263 -22.96 13.92 50.24
C GLY A 263 -24.01 13.71 51.34
N GLY A 264 -25.15 14.39 51.33
CA GLY A 264 -26.19 14.27 52.36
C GLY A 264 -26.84 12.89 52.41
N LEU A 265 -27.44 12.49 51.27
CA LEU A 265 -28.05 11.16 51.10
C LEU A 265 -27.11 10.15 50.46
N THR A 266 -26.31 10.58 49.48
CA THR A 266 -25.46 9.69 48.70
C THR A 266 -24.05 10.23 48.57
N ALA A 267 -23.05 9.36 48.67
CA ALA A 267 -21.66 9.65 48.36
C ALA A 267 -21.12 8.58 47.41
N MET A 268 -20.54 8.98 46.28
CA MET A 268 -20.02 8.09 45.25
C MET A 268 -18.57 8.42 44.97
N ALA A 269 -17.76 7.38 44.73
CA ALA A 269 -16.36 7.54 44.38
C ALA A 269 -16.02 6.63 43.18
N PRO A 270 -15.45 7.19 42.09
CA PRO A 270 -14.95 6.37 40.99
C PRO A 270 -13.80 5.50 41.50
N VAL A 271 -13.79 4.24 41.07
CA VAL A 271 -12.72 3.29 41.35
C VAL A 271 -11.88 3.15 40.09
N LEU A 272 -10.58 3.37 40.19
CA LEU A 272 -9.68 3.26 39.04
C LEU A 272 -9.29 1.80 38.78
N PRO A 273 -9.03 1.42 37.52
CA PRO A 273 -8.49 0.10 37.22
C PRO A 273 -7.13 -0.07 37.90
N LYS A 274 -6.80 -1.31 38.28
CA LYS A 274 -5.51 -1.63 38.90
C LYS A 274 -4.38 -1.44 37.89
N PRO A 275 -3.41 -0.53 38.14
CA PRO A 275 -2.28 -0.34 37.24
C PRO A 275 -1.25 -1.46 37.39
N ASP A 276 -0.40 -1.62 36.37
CA ASP A 276 0.78 -2.48 36.39
C ASP A 276 1.79 -2.00 37.46
N ALA A 277 2.55 -2.93 38.03
CA ALA A 277 3.60 -2.60 38.98
C ALA A 277 4.81 -1.97 38.25
N GLY A 278 5.10 -0.67 38.49
CA GLY A 278 6.24 0.02 37.88
C GLY A 278 6.21 1.55 38.06
N GLU A 279 7.24 2.24 37.55
CA GLU A 279 7.31 3.72 37.58
C GLU A 279 6.35 4.40 36.57
N THR A 280 5.95 3.68 35.52
CA THR A 280 5.00 4.16 34.50
C THR A 280 3.64 3.51 34.71
N ILE A 281 2.58 4.31 34.74
CA ILE A 281 1.21 3.80 34.84
C ILE A 281 0.84 3.17 33.50
N ALA A 282 0.75 1.83 33.48
CA ALA A 282 0.26 1.03 32.36
C ALA A 282 -0.85 0.09 32.86
N TYR A 283 -1.69 -0.42 31.96
CA TYR A 283 -2.82 -1.31 32.29
C TYR A 283 -2.74 -2.64 31.54
N THR A 284 -1.52 -3.09 31.22
CA THR A 284 -1.29 -4.25 30.35
C THR A 284 -1.72 -5.55 31.01
N ALA A 285 -1.41 -5.74 32.30
CA ALA A 285 -1.80 -6.94 33.05
C ALA A 285 -3.32 -6.96 33.30
N PHE A 286 -3.90 -5.80 33.61
CA PHE A 286 -5.35 -5.62 33.72
C PHE A 286 -6.03 -6.03 32.41
N ALA A 287 -5.60 -5.45 31.28
CA ALA A 287 -6.18 -5.70 29.97
C ALA A 287 -6.06 -7.18 29.57
N ARG A 288 -4.90 -7.79 29.73
CA ARG A 288 -4.68 -9.20 29.36
C ARG A 288 -5.58 -10.16 30.15
N THR A 289 -5.77 -9.89 31.45
CA THR A 289 -6.68 -10.67 32.30
C THR A 289 -8.14 -10.45 31.89
N PHE A 290 -8.52 -9.19 31.65
CA PHE A 290 -9.86 -8.83 31.18
C PHE A 290 -10.21 -9.53 29.85
N GLU A 291 -9.35 -9.44 28.84
CA GLU A 291 -9.58 -10.03 27.52
C GLU A 291 -9.69 -11.56 27.59
N THR A 292 -8.96 -12.21 28.50
CA THR A 292 -9.05 -13.66 28.71
C THR A 292 -10.39 -14.06 29.32
N ILE A 293 -10.91 -13.29 30.27
CA ILE A 293 -12.17 -13.57 30.97
C ILE A 293 -13.37 -13.29 30.06
N PHE A 294 -13.36 -12.15 29.36
CA PHE A 294 -14.49 -11.71 28.54
C PHE A 294 -14.36 -12.19 27.09
N THR A 295 -14.23 -13.51 26.95
CA THR A 295 -14.25 -14.24 25.67
C THR A 295 -15.33 -15.31 25.70
N ALA A 296 -16.27 -15.24 24.76
CA ALA A 296 -17.33 -16.21 24.53
C ALA A 296 -17.08 -16.98 23.22
N ALA A 297 -17.95 -17.94 22.89
CA ALA A 297 -17.83 -18.72 21.66
C ALA A 297 -17.99 -17.87 20.37
N THR A 298 -18.77 -16.79 20.43
CA THR A 298 -19.14 -15.97 19.26
C THR A 298 -18.63 -14.52 19.34
N TRP A 299 -18.07 -14.10 20.47
CA TRP A 299 -17.56 -12.74 20.66
C TRP A 299 -16.43 -12.69 21.69
N GLN A 300 -15.62 -11.64 21.64
CA GLN A 300 -14.57 -11.34 22.62
C GLN A 300 -14.46 -9.82 22.84
N LEU A 301 -14.03 -9.41 24.03
CA LEU A 301 -13.72 -7.99 24.31
C LEU A 301 -12.22 -7.74 24.26
N ARG A 302 -11.82 -6.63 23.64
CA ARG A 302 -10.47 -6.06 23.66
C ARG A 302 -10.45 -4.78 24.48
N VAL A 303 -9.36 -4.47 25.18
CA VAL A 303 -9.23 -3.23 25.95
C VAL A 303 -8.48 -2.17 25.14
N GLY A 304 -9.14 -1.04 24.91
CA GLY A 304 -8.57 0.16 24.30
C GLY A 304 -8.40 1.31 25.30
N GLU A 305 -7.38 2.13 25.12
CA GLU A 305 -7.18 3.38 25.86
C GLU A 305 -7.37 4.59 24.94
N GLY A 306 -8.14 5.59 25.38
CA GLY A 306 -8.33 6.84 24.63
C GLY A 306 -8.76 8.01 25.52
N LEU A 307 -8.93 9.20 24.91
CA LEU A 307 -9.38 10.39 25.63
C LEU A 307 -10.87 10.31 26.00
N ARG A 308 -11.23 10.81 27.17
CA ARG A 308 -12.63 11.01 27.58
C ARG A 308 -13.21 12.28 26.95
N MET A 309 -14.36 12.20 26.28
CA MET A 309 -15.12 13.38 25.85
C MET A 309 -15.83 14.00 27.06
N GLN A 310 -15.65 15.31 27.27
CA GLN A 310 -16.44 16.08 28.22
C GLN A 310 -16.99 17.31 27.48
N PRO A 311 -18.32 17.48 27.35
CA PRO A 311 -18.89 18.62 26.64
C PRO A 311 -18.42 19.94 27.25
N GLY A 312 -17.77 20.80 26.47
CA GLY A 312 -17.44 22.18 26.86
C GLY A 312 -16.15 22.40 27.66
N GLN A 313 -15.22 21.44 27.72
CA GLN A 313 -13.86 21.68 28.25
C GLN A 313 -12.77 21.64 27.18
N SER A 314 -11.87 22.62 27.22
CA SER A 314 -10.63 22.66 26.43
C SER A 314 -9.68 21.53 26.84
N ALA A 315 -8.93 21.00 25.88
CA ALA A 315 -7.99 19.86 25.98
C ALA A 315 -6.77 20.09 26.91
N GLY A 316 -6.99 20.37 28.20
CA GLY A 316 -5.95 20.77 29.16
C GLY A 316 -5.76 19.84 30.37
N ALA A 317 -6.56 18.79 30.54
CA ALA A 317 -6.38 17.81 31.61
C ALA A 317 -6.46 16.38 31.05
N SER A 318 -5.37 15.63 31.19
CA SER A 318 -5.19 14.25 30.74
C SER A 318 -6.14 13.28 31.45
N ASN A 319 -7.37 13.14 30.96
CA ASN A 319 -8.31 12.10 31.41
C ASN A 319 -8.38 10.99 30.36
N ARG A 320 -7.37 10.12 30.36
CA ARG A 320 -7.40 8.85 29.61
C ARG A 320 -8.40 7.91 30.27
N GLN A 321 -9.15 7.18 29.45
CA GLN A 321 -10.19 6.24 29.88
C GLN A 321 -9.98 4.90 29.17
N LEU A 322 -10.20 3.80 29.88
CA LEU A 322 -10.21 2.46 29.31
C LEU A 322 -11.61 2.13 28.78
N TRP A 323 -11.62 1.42 27.66
CA TRP A 323 -12.82 0.99 26.93
C TRP A 323 -12.70 -0.49 26.61
N ALA A 324 -13.78 -1.24 26.76
CA ALA A 324 -13.94 -2.55 26.16
C ALA A 324 -14.52 -2.40 24.76
N VAL A 325 -13.88 -3.04 23.78
CA VAL A 325 -14.26 -3.06 22.37
C VAL A 325 -14.66 -4.49 22.02
N ARG A 326 -15.91 -4.70 21.61
CA ARG A 326 -16.46 -6.01 21.30
C ARG A 326 -16.16 -6.39 19.85
N PHE A 327 -15.59 -7.57 19.64
CA PHE A 327 -15.42 -8.22 18.34
C PHE A 327 -16.28 -9.48 18.28
N GLY A 328 -16.87 -9.77 17.12
CA GLY A 328 -17.83 -10.86 16.94
C GLY A 328 -19.28 -10.40 17.16
N GLU A 329 -20.14 -11.33 17.58
CA GLU A 329 -21.58 -11.12 17.74
C GLU A 329 -21.92 -9.86 18.56
N GLY A 330 -22.74 -8.96 17.98
CA GLY A 330 -23.19 -7.73 18.62
C GLY A 330 -22.11 -6.64 18.76
N GLY A 331 -20.98 -6.78 18.06
CA GLY A 331 -19.86 -5.84 18.04
C GLY A 331 -19.29 -5.64 16.64
N ILE A 332 -17.96 -5.66 16.53
CA ILE A 332 -17.24 -5.49 15.26
C ILE A 332 -17.04 -6.84 14.59
N THR A 333 -17.55 -6.99 13.38
CA THR A 333 -17.24 -8.10 12.46
C THR A 333 -16.74 -7.55 11.14
N PHE A 334 -15.88 -8.31 10.47
CA PHE A 334 -15.43 -8.05 9.11
C PHE A 334 -14.77 -9.33 8.58
N ASP A 335 -14.89 -9.56 7.28
CA ASP A 335 -14.11 -10.56 6.55
C ASP A 335 -13.31 -9.86 5.45
N ILE A 336 -12.00 -10.07 5.41
CA ILE A 336 -11.15 -9.49 4.37
C ILE A 336 -10.95 -10.55 3.29
N GLY A 337 -11.34 -10.23 2.06
CA GLY A 337 -11.26 -11.18 0.96
C GLY A 337 -9.85 -11.70 0.69
N ALA A 338 -9.77 -12.87 0.06
CA ALA A 338 -8.51 -13.61 -0.10
C ALA A 338 -7.54 -13.03 -1.14
N ALA A 339 -7.99 -12.14 -2.03
CA ALA A 339 -7.19 -11.57 -3.10
C ALA A 339 -7.25 -10.05 -3.10
N ALA A 340 -6.12 -9.41 -3.42
CA ALA A 340 -6.05 -7.97 -3.61
C ALA A 340 -6.26 -7.61 -5.08
N SER A 341 -6.93 -6.49 -5.31
CA SER A 341 -6.86 -5.75 -6.55
C SER A 341 -5.68 -4.77 -6.51
N TYR A 342 -4.91 -4.72 -7.60
CA TYR A 342 -3.74 -3.86 -7.73
C TYR A 342 -4.02 -2.70 -8.68
N TYR A 343 -3.80 -1.49 -8.19
CA TYR A 343 -4.06 -0.23 -8.91
C TYR A 343 -2.82 0.67 -8.94
N ALA A 344 -2.72 1.51 -9.96
CA ALA A 344 -1.73 2.58 -10.03
C ALA A 344 -2.23 3.74 -10.90
N PRO A 345 -1.72 4.97 -10.73
CA PRO A 345 -2.07 6.07 -11.63
C PRO A 345 -1.59 5.75 -13.05
N GLN A 346 -2.42 5.98 -14.05
CA GLN A 346 -1.99 5.79 -15.43
C GLN A 346 -0.76 6.66 -15.74
N PRO A 347 0.19 6.13 -16.53
CA PRO A 347 1.31 6.93 -17.00
C PRO A 347 0.82 8.06 -17.91
N ILE A 348 1.54 9.18 -17.95
CA ILE A 348 1.20 10.28 -18.85
C ILE A 348 1.65 10.03 -20.30
N ALA A 349 2.57 9.08 -20.50
CA ALA A 349 3.00 8.61 -21.82
C ALA A 349 3.37 7.12 -21.79
N ARG A 350 3.19 6.44 -22.93
CA ARG A 350 3.57 5.02 -23.12
C ARG A 350 4.70 4.81 -24.14
N THR A 351 5.18 5.88 -24.77
CA THR A 351 6.31 5.89 -25.72
C THR A 351 7.09 7.19 -25.61
N LEU A 352 8.38 7.15 -25.91
CA LEU A 352 9.21 8.35 -26.05
C LEU A 352 8.72 9.22 -27.19
N VAL A 353 8.87 10.53 -27.04
CA VAL A 353 8.40 11.52 -28.02
C VAL A 353 9.57 12.31 -28.59
N ASN A 354 9.54 12.51 -29.91
CA ASN A 354 10.40 13.45 -30.63
C ASN A 354 9.56 14.66 -31.01
N ARG A 355 9.79 15.81 -30.37
CA ARG A 355 8.95 17.01 -30.55
C ARG A 355 9.69 18.28 -30.15
N SER A 356 9.34 19.40 -30.79
CA SER A 356 9.82 20.73 -30.39
C SER A 356 8.84 21.45 -29.48
N ALA A 357 9.34 22.30 -28.58
CA ALA A 357 8.53 23.16 -27.73
C ALA A 357 9.16 24.56 -27.62
N THR A 358 8.31 25.57 -27.46
CA THR A 358 8.74 26.94 -27.12
C THR A 358 9.04 27.01 -25.63
N ILE A 359 10.26 27.41 -25.30
CA ILE A 359 10.78 27.55 -23.94
C ILE A 359 11.01 29.03 -23.66
N LEU A 360 10.58 29.51 -22.50
CA LEU A 360 10.90 30.82 -21.94
C LEU A 360 12.10 30.66 -20.99
N PRO A 361 13.34 30.99 -21.39
CA PRO A 361 14.52 30.78 -20.56
C PRO A 361 14.51 31.68 -19.32
N TYR A 362 15.00 31.15 -18.20
CA TYR A 362 15.17 31.90 -16.96
C TYR A 362 16.65 32.25 -16.74
N PRO A 363 17.00 33.48 -16.33
CA PRO A 363 16.11 34.61 -16.00
C PRO A 363 15.84 35.58 -17.17
N SER A 364 16.36 35.31 -18.37
CA SER A 364 16.36 36.28 -19.49
C SER A 364 14.99 36.58 -20.10
N GLY A 365 14.10 35.58 -20.19
CA GLY A 365 12.70 35.75 -20.60
C GLY A 365 12.41 35.83 -22.11
N ASP A 366 13.38 35.58 -22.99
CA ASP A 366 13.16 35.60 -24.45
C ASP A 366 12.81 34.21 -24.99
N GLU A 367 11.65 34.02 -25.63
CA GLU A 367 11.20 32.71 -26.13
C GLU A 367 12.18 32.06 -27.14
N VAL A 368 12.51 30.79 -26.91
CA VAL A 368 13.37 29.96 -27.77
C VAL A 368 12.66 28.66 -28.13
N THR A 369 12.66 28.29 -29.41
CA THR A 369 12.17 26.96 -29.83
C THR A 369 13.28 25.92 -29.68
N SER A 370 13.04 24.90 -28.84
CA SER A 370 13.97 23.80 -28.58
C SER A 370 13.40 22.48 -29.10
N ALA A 371 14.22 21.67 -29.77
CA ALA A 371 13.87 20.32 -30.21
C ALA A 371 14.29 19.30 -29.16
N PHE A 372 13.36 18.41 -28.78
CA PHE A 372 13.61 17.32 -27.84
C PHE A 372 13.50 16.00 -28.57
N THR A 373 14.52 15.17 -28.46
CA THR A 373 14.58 13.81 -29.01
C THR A 373 14.60 12.79 -27.88
N ALA A 374 13.84 11.70 -28.02
CA ALA A 374 13.72 10.65 -27.01
C ALA A 374 13.27 11.20 -25.64
N ALA A 375 12.32 12.13 -25.63
CA ALA A 375 11.82 12.73 -24.40
C ALA A 375 10.98 11.74 -23.59
N ASP A 376 11.40 11.47 -22.35
CA ASP A 376 10.63 10.70 -21.38
C ASP A 376 9.74 11.62 -20.55
N GLN A 377 8.47 11.73 -20.96
CA GLN A 377 7.48 12.55 -20.27
C GLN A 377 7.20 12.04 -18.85
N ASN A 378 7.19 10.72 -18.62
CA ASN A 378 6.93 10.18 -17.29
C ASN A 378 8.03 10.60 -16.30
N LEU A 379 9.29 10.58 -16.74
CA LEU A 379 10.43 11.04 -15.93
C LEU A 379 10.44 12.57 -15.74
N TRP A 380 10.08 13.34 -16.77
CA TRP A 380 9.92 14.79 -16.65
C TRP A 380 8.82 15.17 -15.66
N PHE A 381 7.70 14.44 -15.67
CA PHE A 381 6.63 14.64 -14.72
C PHE A 381 7.05 14.25 -13.31
N GLN A 382 7.73 13.11 -13.13
CA GLN A 382 8.33 12.73 -11.85
C GLN A 382 9.23 13.86 -11.31
N THR A 383 10.11 14.42 -12.15
CA THR A 383 10.99 15.54 -11.81
C THR A 383 10.19 16.76 -11.35
N ALA A 384 9.05 17.05 -11.99
CA ALA A 384 8.15 18.12 -11.60
C ALA A 384 7.53 17.91 -10.22
N LEU A 385 7.08 16.68 -9.93
CA LEU A 385 6.49 16.32 -8.65
C LEU A 385 7.53 16.38 -7.52
N ASP A 386 8.74 15.86 -7.76
CA ASP A 386 9.87 15.94 -6.81
C ASP A 386 10.28 17.40 -6.52
N ALA A 387 10.23 18.26 -7.55
CA ALA A 387 10.49 19.69 -7.40
C ALA A 387 9.47 20.40 -6.50
N VAL A 388 8.18 20.04 -6.62
CA VAL A 388 7.11 20.56 -5.74
C VAL A 388 7.32 20.12 -4.30
N ASP A 389 7.63 18.84 -4.07
CA ASP A 389 7.91 18.36 -2.71
C ASP A 389 9.14 19.01 -2.08
N THR A 390 10.19 19.24 -2.89
CA THR A 390 11.40 19.96 -2.45
C THR A 390 11.09 21.40 -2.06
N PHE A 391 10.29 22.11 -2.88
CA PHE A 391 9.85 23.47 -2.59
C PHE A 391 9.00 23.55 -1.31
N LEU A 392 8.16 22.55 -1.05
CA LEU A 392 7.30 22.47 0.13
C LEU A 392 8.01 21.85 1.35
N SER A 393 9.32 21.65 1.29
CA SER A 393 10.10 21.21 2.45
C SER A 393 10.01 22.22 3.61
N GLY A 394 10.22 21.75 4.84
CA GLY A 394 10.10 22.58 6.05
C GLY A 394 10.89 23.90 5.98
N PRO A 395 12.19 23.90 5.63
CA PRO A 395 12.96 25.14 5.51
C PRO A 395 12.43 26.06 4.40
N SER A 396 12.20 25.54 3.19
CA SER A 396 11.77 26.34 2.05
C SER A 396 10.38 26.96 2.25
N SER A 397 9.40 26.18 2.71
CA SER A 397 8.03 26.67 2.94
C SER A 397 7.97 27.77 4.00
N THR A 398 8.76 27.67 5.09
CA THR A 398 8.83 28.74 6.10
C THR A 398 9.42 30.05 5.55
N SER A 399 10.44 29.97 4.69
CA SER A 399 11.03 31.14 4.04
C SER A 399 10.09 31.78 3.02
N VAL A 400 9.34 30.97 2.25
CA VAL A 400 8.34 31.50 1.30
C VAL A 400 7.16 32.14 2.04
N PHE A 401 6.72 31.56 3.16
CA PHE A 401 5.70 32.18 4.02
C PHE A 401 6.15 33.56 4.51
N ALA A 402 7.40 33.69 4.96
CA ALA A 402 7.97 34.98 5.36
C ALA A 402 8.12 35.95 4.16
N LEU A 403 8.52 35.45 2.99
CA LEU A 403 8.61 36.24 1.76
C LEU A 403 7.24 36.82 1.38
N ASP A 404 6.19 35.99 1.37
CA ASP A 404 4.82 36.43 1.04
C ASP A 404 4.32 37.51 2.00
N GLN A 405 4.65 37.40 3.31
CA GLN A 405 4.35 38.46 4.28
C GLN A 405 5.10 39.76 4.00
N GLN A 406 6.38 39.67 3.64
CA GLN A 406 7.21 40.84 3.30
C GLN A 406 6.73 41.53 2.02
N LEU A 407 6.18 40.77 1.07
CA LEU A 407 5.54 41.29 -0.15
C LEU A 407 4.14 41.86 0.09
N GLY A 408 3.63 41.84 1.34
CA GLY A 408 2.35 42.41 1.71
C GLY A 408 1.14 41.51 1.46
N THR A 409 1.34 40.20 1.31
CA THR A 409 0.24 39.24 1.17
C THR A 409 -0.51 39.06 2.48
N ALA A 410 -1.84 39.20 2.47
CA ALA A 410 -2.68 39.11 3.66
C ALA A 410 -2.75 37.68 4.24
N ASP A 411 -2.94 36.67 3.39
CA ASP A 411 -2.88 35.25 3.75
C ASP A 411 -1.92 34.49 2.82
N PRO A 412 -0.65 34.27 3.24
CA PRO A 412 0.33 33.50 2.45
C PRO A 412 -0.10 32.08 2.08
N LEU A 413 -0.98 31.45 2.87
CA LEU A 413 -1.44 30.08 2.63
C LEU A 413 -2.56 30.00 1.59
N VAL A 414 -3.14 31.14 1.20
CA VAL A 414 -4.24 31.22 0.23
C VAL A 414 -3.83 32.07 -0.99
N ASP A 415 -3.45 33.33 -0.77
CA ASP A 415 -3.25 34.32 -1.84
C ASP A 415 -1.78 34.43 -2.30
N GLY A 416 -0.86 33.99 -1.44
CA GLY A 416 0.58 34.05 -1.63
C GLY A 416 1.11 33.04 -2.65
N TYR A 417 2.41 33.13 -2.97
CA TYR A 417 3.04 32.12 -3.80
C TYR A 417 2.99 30.73 -3.16
N LEU A 418 3.14 30.65 -1.83
CA LEU A 418 3.02 29.38 -1.10
C LEU A 418 1.62 28.76 -1.27
N GLY A 419 0.56 29.55 -1.04
CA GLY A 419 -0.83 29.11 -1.22
C GLY A 419 -1.13 28.60 -2.63
N LYS A 420 -0.62 29.29 -3.66
CA LYS A 420 -0.79 28.86 -5.06
C LYS A 420 -0.09 27.53 -5.37
N VAL A 421 1.11 27.30 -4.84
CA VAL A 421 1.80 26.02 -5.00
C VAL A 421 1.09 24.90 -4.23
N LEU A 422 0.56 25.18 -3.02
CA LEU A 422 -0.27 24.23 -2.28
C LEU A 422 -1.55 23.86 -3.04
N ALA A 423 -2.23 24.84 -3.65
CA ALA A 423 -3.39 24.61 -4.50
C ALA A 423 -3.03 23.76 -5.74
N ALA A 424 -1.89 24.02 -6.37
CA ALA A 424 -1.41 23.21 -7.48
C ALA A 424 -1.07 21.76 -7.06
N LYS A 425 -0.47 21.56 -5.87
CA LYS A 425 -0.27 20.22 -5.28
C LYS A 425 -1.59 19.49 -5.06
N GLN A 426 -2.60 20.16 -4.52
CA GLN A 426 -3.93 19.58 -4.32
C GLN A 426 -4.59 19.20 -5.65
N SER A 427 -4.47 20.05 -6.67
CA SER A 427 -4.98 19.78 -8.03
C SER A 427 -4.26 18.59 -8.69
N LEU A 428 -2.93 18.52 -8.58
CA LEU A 428 -2.13 17.38 -9.05
C LEU A 428 -2.50 16.08 -8.31
N ALA A 429 -2.59 16.10 -6.98
CA ALA A 429 -2.99 14.93 -6.21
C ALA A 429 -4.38 14.43 -6.61
N THR A 430 -5.32 15.33 -6.87
CA THR A 430 -6.68 15.00 -7.32
C THR A 430 -6.68 14.43 -8.74
N SER A 431 -6.03 15.10 -9.69
CA SER A 431 -6.02 14.66 -11.09
C SER A 431 -5.21 13.38 -11.32
N ILE A 432 -4.08 13.19 -10.64
CA ILE A 432 -3.28 11.95 -10.69
C ILE A 432 -4.05 10.78 -10.06
N SER A 433 -4.66 10.99 -8.88
CA SER A 433 -5.43 9.91 -8.25
C SER A 433 -6.63 9.51 -9.10
N ALA A 434 -7.30 10.45 -9.77
CA ALA A 434 -8.42 10.16 -10.66
C ALA A 434 -8.06 9.25 -11.85
N THR A 435 -6.80 9.21 -12.29
CA THR A 435 -6.34 8.29 -13.35
C THR A 435 -5.93 6.91 -12.83
N SER A 436 -6.12 6.63 -11.54
CA SER A 436 -5.84 5.30 -10.97
C SER A 436 -6.68 4.23 -11.66
N ALA A 437 -6.00 3.23 -12.22
CA ALA A 437 -6.61 2.14 -12.97
C ALA A 437 -6.01 0.78 -12.55
N PRO A 438 -6.74 -0.32 -12.77
CA PRO A 438 -6.26 -1.65 -12.41
C PRO A 438 -5.02 -2.04 -13.26
N ILE A 439 -3.97 -2.55 -12.61
CA ILE A 439 -2.72 -2.96 -13.26
C ILE A 439 -2.88 -4.31 -13.95
N LEU A 440 -3.51 -5.28 -13.27
CA LEU A 440 -3.66 -6.66 -13.73
C LEU A 440 -5.09 -6.92 -14.20
N SER A 441 -5.27 -7.93 -15.06
CA SER A 441 -6.58 -8.36 -15.56
C SER A 441 -7.49 -8.95 -14.48
N THR A 442 -6.91 -9.45 -13.39
CA THR A 442 -7.62 -10.05 -12.25
C THR A 442 -8.04 -9.05 -11.17
N SER A 443 -7.57 -7.80 -11.25
CA SER A 443 -8.03 -6.74 -10.35
C SER A 443 -9.49 -6.39 -10.68
N ASP A 444 -10.32 -6.33 -9.65
CA ASP A 444 -11.68 -5.82 -9.73
C ASP A 444 -11.67 -4.37 -10.23
N ASP A 445 -12.74 -3.95 -10.92
CA ASP A 445 -12.93 -2.58 -11.41
C ASP A 445 -14.28 -1.98 -11.01
N ASP A 446 -14.89 -2.48 -9.93
CA ASP A 446 -16.09 -1.90 -9.34
C ASP A 446 -15.83 -0.51 -8.73
N VAL A 447 -16.91 0.25 -8.59
CA VAL A 447 -16.88 1.65 -8.14
C VAL A 447 -16.29 1.82 -6.74
N SER A 448 -16.52 0.87 -5.82
CA SER A 448 -16.02 0.90 -4.44
C SER A 448 -14.52 0.62 -4.40
N THR A 449 -14.05 -0.38 -5.16
CA THR A 449 -12.62 -0.70 -5.28
C THR A 449 -11.84 0.42 -5.94
N GLN A 450 -12.36 0.98 -7.04
CA GLN A 450 -11.75 2.13 -7.70
C GLN A 450 -11.67 3.33 -6.77
N TRP A 451 -12.77 3.69 -6.09
CA TRP A 451 -12.80 4.81 -5.15
C TRP A 451 -11.82 4.64 -3.99
N ALA A 452 -11.72 3.42 -3.43
CA ALA A 452 -10.77 3.11 -2.36
C ALA A 452 -9.32 3.26 -2.84
N ALA A 453 -8.99 2.77 -4.04
CA ALA A 453 -7.67 2.93 -4.65
C ALA A 453 -7.32 4.41 -4.86
N GLN A 454 -8.23 5.17 -5.47
CA GLN A 454 -8.05 6.60 -5.73
C GLN A 454 -7.87 7.39 -4.42
N THR A 455 -8.67 7.11 -3.41
CA THR A 455 -8.60 7.79 -2.11
C THR A 455 -7.31 7.49 -1.38
N ALA A 456 -6.88 6.22 -1.33
CA ALA A 456 -5.62 5.82 -0.70
C ALA A 456 -4.42 6.49 -1.39
N LEU A 457 -4.38 6.47 -2.72
CA LEU A 457 -3.34 7.12 -3.51
C LEU A 457 -3.34 8.65 -3.34
N ARG A 458 -4.52 9.29 -3.35
CA ARG A 458 -4.65 10.75 -3.16
C ARG A 458 -4.06 11.20 -1.83
N GLN A 459 -4.30 10.46 -0.75
CA GLN A 459 -3.73 10.78 0.56
C GLN A 459 -2.20 10.70 0.55
N GLN A 460 -1.62 9.75 -0.17
CA GLN A 460 -0.17 9.68 -0.34
C GLN A 460 0.38 10.84 -1.17
N LEU A 461 -0.29 11.19 -2.28
CA LEU A 461 0.09 12.33 -3.13
C LEU A 461 0.00 13.67 -2.38
N LEU A 462 -0.97 13.84 -1.49
CA LEU A 462 -1.07 15.02 -0.63
C LEU A 462 0.08 15.10 0.39
N ALA A 463 0.60 13.96 0.85
CA ALA A 463 1.80 13.93 1.68
C ALA A 463 3.05 14.26 0.85
N GLN A 464 3.37 13.46 -0.16
CA GLN A 464 4.48 13.66 -1.08
C GLN A 464 4.09 13.22 -2.50
N LEU A 465 4.12 14.14 -3.45
CA LEU A 465 3.72 13.86 -4.84
C LEU A 465 4.68 12.90 -5.53
N GLY A 466 5.98 13.22 -5.49
CA GLY A 466 7.03 12.53 -6.24
C GLY A 466 7.16 11.07 -5.82
N PRO A 467 7.48 10.78 -4.55
CA PRO A 467 7.51 9.42 -4.04
C PRO A 467 6.22 8.65 -4.25
N ALA A 468 5.03 9.24 -4.07
CA ALA A 468 3.76 8.53 -4.26
C ALA A 468 3.45 8.21 -5.73
N TYR A 469 3.84 9.08 -6.67
CA TYR A 469 3.71 8.83 -8.11
C TYR A 469 4.79 7.85 -8.62
N ALA A 470 6.03 7.94 -8.13
CA ALA A 470 7.10 6.99 -8.43
C ALA A 470 6.82 5.60 -7.87
N ALA A 471 6.18 5.55 -6.70
CA ALA A 471 5.90 4.33 -5.96
C ALA A 471 4.82 3.45 -6.59
N GLY A 472 4.84 2.18 -6.17
CA GLY A 472 4.20 1.04 -6.82
C GLY A 472 2.68 0.96 -6.66
N ALA A 473 2.19 -0.25 -6.44
CA ALA A 473 0.76 -0.56 -6.48
C ALA A 473 0.03 -0.10 -5.23
N THR A 474 -1.19 0.40 -5.42
CA THR A 474 -2.23 0.45 -4.37
C THR A 474 -2.89 -0.92 -4.32
N LEU A 475 -2.83 -1.56 -3.16
CA LEU A 475 -3.52 -2.81 -2.89
C LEU A 475 -4.90 -2.47 -2.32
N VAL A 476 -5.94 -3.12 -2.84
CA VAL A 476 -7.30 -2.99 -2.35
C VAL A 476 -7.88 -4.38 -2.14
N TYR A 477 -8.23 -4.70 -0.90
CA TYR A 477 -8.96 -5.92 -0.58
C TYR A 477 -10.45 -5.62 -0.44
N PRO A 478 -11.33 -6.47 -1.01
CA PRO A 478 -12.75 -6.44 -0.68
C PRO A 478 -12.95 -6.82 0.79
N VAL A 479 -14.01 -6.29 1.39
CA VAL A 479 -14.33 -6.52 2.80
C VAL A 479 -15.82 -6.76 2.91
N ASP A 480 -16.16 -7.94 3.40
CA ASP A 480 -17.53 -8.43 3.58
C ASP A 480 -17.86 -8.58 5.07
N ASP A 481 -19.12 -8.91 5.39
CA ASP A 481 -19.63 -9.14 6.76
C ASP A 481 -19.24 -8.04 7.76
N VAL A 482 -19.27 -6.79 7.30
CA VAL A 482 -18.86 -5.62 8.07
C VAL A 482 -19.99 -5.15 8.99
N GLU A 483 -19.79 -5.30 10.30
CA GLU A 483 -20.63 -4.72 11.35
C GLU A 483 -19.80 -3.89 12.33
N GLY A 484 -20.46 -3.03 13.12
CA GLY A 484 -19.82 -2.19 14.14
C GLY A 484 -19.77 -0.69 13.82
N GLY A 485 -20.46 -0.23 12.77
CA GLY A 485 -20.59 1.17 12.43
C GLY A 485 -21.95 1.57 11.88
N ASP A 486 -22.71 2.33 12.66
CA ASP A 486 -23.95 2.97 12.22
C ASP A 486 -23.74 4.45 11.88
N GLY A 487 -24.44 4.95 10.86
CA GLY A 487 -24.47 6.38 10.49
C GLY A 487 -23.57 6.77 9.30
N ALA A 488 -23.58 8.06 8.94
CA ALA A 488 -22.95 8.57 7.72
C ALA A 488 -21.40 8.54 7.72
N LEU A 489 -20.78 8.45 8.90
CA LEU A 489 -19.33 8.36 9.08
C LEU A 489 -18.99 7.19 10.03
N PRO A 490 -18.98 5.95 9.52
CA PRO A 490 -18.73 4.79 10.37
C PRO A 490 -17.33 4.84 11.00
N PRO A 491 -17.14 4.18 12.17
CA PRO A 491 -15.84 3.91 12.76
C PRO A 491 -14.86 3.24 11.79
N ARG A 492 -13.57 3.30 12.11
CA ARG A 492 -12.53 2.67 11.30
C ARG A 492 -11.53 1.91 12.16
N LEU A 493 -11.14 0.72 11.75
CA LEU A 493 -9.96 0.07 12.30
C LEU A 493 -8.72 0.64 11.62
N TYR A 494 -7.68 0.93 12.40
CA TYR A 494 -6.43 1.48 11.91
C TYR A 494 -5.26 0.58 12.26
N GLY A 495 -4.37 0.39 11.29
CA GLY A 495 -3.20 -0.45 11.43
C GLY A 495 -2.14 -0.14 10.37
N GLN A 496 -0.94 -0.61 10.59
CA GLN A 496 0.17 -0.47 9.64
C GLN A 496 0.42 -1.83 8.99
N PRO A 497 -0.06 -2.10 7.76
CA PRO A 497 0.24 -3.33 7.05
C PRO A 497 1.74 -3.64 7.08
N THR A 498 2.04 -4.91 7.31
CA THR A 498 3.40 -5.46 7.31
C THR A 498 3.47 -6.57 6.27
N GLY A 499 4.67 -6.82 5.76
CA GLY A 499 4.94 -7.92 4.84
C GLY A 499 6.26 -8.56 5.20
N THR A 500 6.36 -9.88 5.06
CA THR A 500 7.64 -10.60 5.07
C THR A 500 7.93 -11.10 3.67
N LEU A 501 9.18 -10.97 3.23
CA LEU A 501 9.63 -11.50 1.94
C LEU A 501 9.50 -13.03 1.94
N ALA A 502 8.98 -13.58 0.83
CA ALA A 502 8.97 -15.02 0.62
C ALA A 502 10.40 -15.61 0.59
N ALA A 503 10.54 -16.88 0.97
CA ALA A 503 11.84 -17.56 1.02
C ALA A 503 12.54 -17.52 -0.35
N GLY A 504 13.81 -17.07 -0.37
CA GLY A 504 14.60 -16.95 -1.60
C GLY A 504 14.50 -15.59 -2.31
N ALA A 505 13.63 -14.67 -1.86
CA ALA A 505 13.57 -13.32 -2.40
C ALA A 505 14.78 -12.47 -1.94
N ILE A 506 15.43 -11.80 -2.91
CA ILE A 506 16.60 -10.95 -2.68
C ILE A 506 16.13 -9.62 -2.04
N ASN A 507 16.82 -9.13 -1.01
CA ASN A 507 16.47 -7.96 -0.19
C ASN A 507 15.94 -6.75 -0.99
N GLN A 508 14.69 -6.34 -0.72
CA GLN A 508 13.98 -5.29 -1.45
C GLN A 508 13.63 -4.17 -0.48
N SER A 509 14.12 -2.95 -0.74
CA SER A 509 13.70 -1.77 0.01
C SER A 509 12.27 -1.39 -0.41
N TYR A 510 11.26 -1.91 0.31
CA TYR A 510 9.85 -1.51 0.18
C TYR A 510 9.35 -0.82 1.44
N ALA A 511 8.26 -0.06 1.29
CA ALA A 511 7.47 0.44 2.41
C ALA A 511 5.98 0.32 2.09
N LEU A 512 5.19 -0.01 3.12
CA LEU A 512 3.74 -0.05 3.06
C LEU A 512 3.19 1.14 3.83
N THR A 513 2.08 1.73 3.40
CA THR A 513 1.42 2.82 4.13
C THR A 513 0.44 2.26 5.15
N ALA A 514 0.18 3.01 6.23
CA ALA A 514 -0.89 2.68 7.14
C ALA A 514 -2.25 2.61 6.42
N ALA A 515 -3.12 1.71 6.89
CA ALA A 515 -4.42 1.45 6.31
C ALA A 515 -5.54 1.69 7.32
N ARG A 516 -6.67 2.16 6.81
CA ARG A 516 -7.92 2.33 7.56
C ARG A 516 -8.98 1.41 6.95
N LEU A 517 -9.56 0.53 7.76
CA LEU A 517 -10.69 -0.30 7.38
C LEU A 517 -11.98 0.36 7.87
N PRO A 518 -12.86 0.85 6.99
CA PRO A 518 -14.18 1.35 7.38
C PRO A 518 -15.07 0.21 7.90
N LEU A 519 -15.72 0.43 9.05
CA LEU A 519 -16.68 -0.52 9.65
C LEU A 519 -18.12 -0.25 9.20
N GLY A 520 -18.28 0.07 7.91
CA GLY A 520 -19.58 0.36 7.30
C GLY A 520 -19.42 1.09 5.96
N PRO A 521 -20.47 1.13 5.13
CA PRO A 521 -20.42 1.82 3.85
C PRO A 521 -20.17 3.32 4.05
N THR A 522 -19.45 3.93 3.12
CA THR A 522 -19.18 5.37 3.12
C THR A 522 -20.00 6.05 2.05
N THR A 523 -20.82 7.04 2.41
CA THR A 523 -21.61 7.83 1.46
C THR A 523 -20.96 9.20 1.24
N ILE A 524 -20.69 9.55 -0.01
CA ILE A 524 -20.18 10.87 -0.41
C ILE A 524 -21.09 11.41 -1.52
N GLY A 525 -21.79 12.51 -1.24
CA GLY A 525 -22.84 13.01 -2.11
C GLY A 525 -23.95 11.96 -2.27
N ASP A 526 -24.31 11.66 -3.53
CA ASP A 526 -25.35 10.67 -3.87
C ASP A 526 -24.80 9.25 -4.11
N GLN A 527 -23.48 9.03 -3.92
CA GLN A 527 -22.85 7.73 -4.13
C GLN A 527 -22.47 7.07 -2.80
N THR A 528 -22.81 5.79 -2.67
CA THR A 528 -22.43 4.93 -1.55
C THR A 528 -21.38 3.94 -2.01
N TYR A 529 -20.32 3.81 -1.22
CA TYR A 529 -19.19 2.93 -1.48
C TYR A 529 -19.10 1.88 -0.37
N ASP A 530 -18.94 0.64 -0.78
CA ASP A 530 -18.76 -0.49 0.13
C ASP A 530 -17.40 -0.42 0.84
N PRO A 531 -17.27 -1.01 2.04
CA PRO A 531 -15.99 -1.10 2.74
C PRO A 531 -14.90 -1.76 1.90
N ARG A 532 -13.70 -1.18 1.95
CA ARG A 532 -12.48 -1.72 1.33
C ARG A 532 -11.29 -1.48 2.26
N LEU A 533 -10.35 -2.42 2.32
CA LEU A 533 -9.05 -2.19 2.92
C LEU A 533 -8.07 -1.77 1.83
N ALA A 534 -7.62 -0.52 1.84
CA ALA A 534 -6.71 0.01 0.84
C ALA A 534 -5.43 0.57 1.46
N PHE A 535 -4.28 0.25 0.85
CA PHE A 535 -2.96 0.80 1.20
C PHE A 535 -2.00 0.76 0.02
N VAL A 536 -0.94 1.58 0.07
CA VAL A 536 0.02 1.73 -1.02
C VAL A 536 1.33 1.04 -0.66
N MET A 537 1.89 0.31 -1.63
CA MET A 537 3.26 -0.20 -1.58
C MET A 537 4.19 0.70 -2.39
N THR A 538 5.33 1.04 -1.82
CA THR A 538 6.43 1.76 -2.48
C THR A 538 7.67 0.86 -2.55
N THR A 539 8.47 0.98 -3.62
CA THR A 539 9.75 0.25 -3.76
C THR A 539 10.82 1.14 -4.37
N ARG A 540 12.07 1.01 -3.91
CA ARG A 540 13.22 1.79 -4.45
C ARG A 540 13.94 1.10 -5.61
N ASN A 541 13.75 -0.20 -5.79
CA ASN A 541 14.47 -1.00 -6.79
C ASN A 541 13.57 -1.33 -7.99
N VAL A 542 12.90 -0.31 -8.54
CA VAL A 542 11.87 -0.48 -9.58
C VAL A 542 12.36 -1.18 -10.85
N ALA A 543 13.63 -1.04 -11.26
CA ALA A 543 14.15 -1.70 -12.47
C ALA A 543 14.70 -3.13 -12.24
N ALA A 544 14.73 -3.58 -10.98
CA ALA A 544 15.35 -4.85 -10.62
C ALA A 544 14.39 -6.05 -10.71
N GLN A 545 13.07 -5.84 -10.69
CA GLN A 545 12.07 -6.91 -10.55
C GLN A 545 10.66 -6.49 -10.99
N ALA A 546 9.92 -7.41 -11.61
CA ALA A 546 8.56 -7.16 -12.10
C ALA A 546 7.49 -7.18 -11.01
N TYR A 547 7.73 -7.85 -9.88
CA TYR A 547 6.84 -7.90 -8.73
C TYR A 547 7.62 -8.08 -7.41
N VAL A 548 6.94 -7.85 -6.29
CA VAL A 548 7.41 -8.10 -4.92
C VAL A 548 6.54 -9.19 -4.30
N ALA A 549 7.14 -10.30 -3.89
CA ALA A 549 6.45 -11.40 -3.22
C ALA A 549 6.45 -11.21 -1.70
N LEU A 550 5.29 -10.87 -1.11
CA LEU A 550 5.13 -10.63 0.34
C LEU A 550 4.03 -11.52 0.94
N ASP A 551 4.32 -12.11 2.10
CA ASP A 551 3.29 -12.61 3.01
C ASP A 551 2.79 -11.44 3.85
N LEU A 552 1.57 -10.98 3.57
CA LEU A 552 1.02 -9.73 4.11
C LEU A 552 0.20 -9.96 5.37
N ARG A 553 0.29 -9.01 6.30
CA ARG A 553 -0.53 -8.94 7.52
C ARG A 553 -1.01 -7.53 7.77
N TYR A 554 -2.17 -7.41 8.41
CA TYR A 554 -2.75 -6.17 8.87
C TYR A 554 -2.83 -6.17 10.41
N PRO A 555 -1.81 -5.62 11.11
CA PRO A 555 -1.83 -5.45 12.56
C PRO A 555 -2.71 -4.25 12.93
N ILE A 556 -3.94 -4.52 13.35
CA ILE A 556 -4.90 -3.49 13.78
C ILE A 556 -4.50 -2.99 15.16
N SER A 557 -4.10 -1.73 15.25
CA SER A 557 -3.54 -1.11 16.46
C SER A 557 -4.51 -0.17 17.17
N HIS A 558 -5.43 0.44 16.42
CA HIS A 558 -6.36 1.43 16.95
C HIS A 558 -7.76 1.27 16.35
N LEU A 559 -8.76 1.75 17.10
CA LEU A 559 -10.11 2.01 16.61
C LEU A 559 -10.35 3.53 16.58
N GLU A 560 -10.68 4.06 15.41
CA GLU A 560 -11.10 5.45 15.16
C GLU A 560 -12.63 5.53 15.26
N ILE A 561 -13.15 6.31 16.22
CA ILE A 561 -14.58 6.47 16.53
C ILE A 561 -14.98 7.95 16.60
N ASP A 562 -16.28 8.21 16.75
CA ASP A 562 -16.86 9.55 16.97
C ASP A 562 -16.38 10.58 15.94
N ARG A 563 -16.53 10.22 14.65
CA ARG A 563 -16.02 11.02 13.53
C ARG A 563 -17.03 12.10 13.14
N ALA A 564 -16.64 13.36 13.20
CA ALA A 564 -17.51 14.50 12.89
C ALA A 564 -16.76 15.63 12.15
N PRO A 565 -17.43 16.38 11.25
CA PRO A 565 -16.84 17.56 10.63
C PRO A 565 -16.67 18.70 11.65
N VAL A 566 -15.57 19.44 11.53
CA VAL A 566 -15.34 20.61 12.39
C VAL A 566 -15.92 21.86 11.72
N PRO A 567 -16.84 22.59 12.39
CA PRO A 567 -17.40 23.82 11.85
C PRO A 567 -16.30 24.83 11.49
N GLY A 568 -16.31 25.30 10.23
CA GLY A 568 -15.35 26.29 9.74
C GLY A 568 -14.04 25.74 9.17
N ILE A 569 -13.81 24.42 9.19
CA ILE A 569 -12.65 23.77 8.54
C ILE A 569 -13.17 22.73 7.55
N ASP A 570 -13.22 23.11 6.27
CA ASP A 570 -13.71 22.22 5.23
C ASP A 570 -12.78 21.00 5.04
N GLY A 571 -13.38 19.82 4.87
CA GLY A 571 -12.67 18.56 4.69
C GLY A 571 -11.97 17.96 5.92
N TYR A 572 -11.96 18.64 7.08
CA TYR A 572 -11.39 18.09 8.32
C TYR A 572 -12.44 17.39 9.18
N LEU A 573 -12.14 16.17 9.61
CA LEU A 573 -12.95 15.40 10.55
C LEU A 573 -12.21 15.28 11.88
N GLU A 574 -12.82 15.78 12.95
CA GLU A 574 -12.41 15.38 14.29
C GLU A 574 -12.79 13.92 14.53
N SER A 575 -11.91 13.19 15.22
CA SER A 575 -12.11 11.77 15.53
C SER A 575 -11.44 11.44 16.85
N ARG A 576 -11.99 10.44 17.53
CA ARG A 576 -11.43 9.89 18.76
C ARG A 576 -10.76 8.55 18.46
N TRP A 577 -9.64 8.31 19.15
CA TRP A 577 -8.80 7.14 18.92
C TRP A 577 -8.69 6.30 20.20
N LEU A 578 -8.96 5.01 20.06
CA LEU A 578 -8.72 4.00 21.10
C LEU A 578 -7.52 3.14 20.67
N ALA A 579 -6.42 3.19 21.41
CA ALA A 579 -5.25 2.34 21.19
C ALA A 579 -5.38 1.02 21.95
N PHE A 580 -5.21 -0.13 21.30
CA PHE A 580 -5.33 -1.43 21.98
C PHE A 580 -4.16 -1.68 22.94
N VAL A 581 -4.48 -1.89 24.22
CA VAL A 581 -3.50 -1.96 25.31
C VAL A 581 -2.63 -3.22 25.24
N THR A 582 -3.18 -4.34 24.78
CA THR A 582 -2.47 -5.63 24.68
C THR A 582 -1.69 -5.82 23.38
N GLY A 583 -1.62 -4.78 22.53
CA GLY A 583 -0.98 -4.83 21.22
C GLY A 583 -1.97 -5.06 20.08
N PRO A 584 -1.49 -5.12 18.82
CA PRO A 584 -2.38 -5.17 17.67
C PRO A 584 -3.15 -6.50 17.54
N ILE A 585 -4.30 -6.48 16.86
CA ILE A 585 -4.96 -7.68 16.34
C ILE A 585 -4.34 -7.98 14.98
N ASP A 586 -3.57 -9.07 14.88
CA ASP A 586 -2.94 -9.48 13.62
C ASP A 586 -3.93 -10.23 12.73
N VAL A 587 -4.26 -9.66 11.58
CA VAL A 587 -5.06 -10.30 10.54
C VAL A 587 -4.17 -10.66 9.35
N ALA A 588 -4.18 -11.92 8.91
CA ALA A 588 -3.49 -12.30 7.69
C ALA A 588 -4.22 -11.70 6.47
N LEU A 589 -3.47 -11.19 5.49
CA LEU A 589 -4.03 -10.68 4.26
C LEU A 589 -3.79 -11.68 3.13
N GLY A 590 -4.89 -12.26 2.64
CA GLY A 590 -4.87 -13.29 1.61
C GLY A 590 -4.55 -14.69 2.12
N ALA A 591 -4.73 -15.69 1.24
CA ALA A 591 -4.52 -17.10 1.56
C ALA A 591 -3.06 -17.58 1.38
N GLY A 592 -2.18 -16.73 0.88
CA GLY A 592 -0.78 -17.06 0.57
C GLY A 592 0.04 -15.82 0.21
N THR A 593 1.22 -16.02 -0.38
CA THR A 593 2.13 -14.93 -0.78
C THR A 593 1.49 -14.06 -1.88
N ALA A 594 1.41 -12.76 -1.63
CA ALA A 594 0.96 -11.79 -2.61
C ALA A 594 2.10 -11.38 -3.56
N HIS A 595 1.88 -11.48 -4.87
CA HIS A 595 2.80 -11.03 -5.90
C HIS A 595 2.44 -9.61 -6.36
N ILE A 596 2.93 -8.61 -5.63
CA ILE A 596 2.54 -7.21 -5.83
C ILE A 596 3.29 -6.64 -7.05
N PRO A 597 2.59 -6.21 -8.11
CA PRO A 597 3.22 -5.74 -9.34
C PRO A 597 4.03 -4.45 -9.12
N VAL A 598 5.18 -4.36 -9.77
CA VAL A 598 6.07 -3.19 -9.76
C VAL A 598 6.06 -2.54 -11.14
N VAL A 599 5.26 -1.49 -11.29
CA VAL A 599 5.18 -0.72 -12.53
C VAL A 599 6.41 0.18 -12.66
N ASN A 600 7.33 -0.16 -13.57
CA ASN A 600 8.45 0.71 -13.89
C ASN A 600 7.97 1.83 -14.83
N ARG A 601 7.93 3.07 -14.31
CA ARG A 601 7.39 4.25 -15.01
C ARG A 601 8.33 4.88 -16.05
N ALA A 602 9.62 4.57 -16.00
CA ALA A 602 10.57 5.05 -17.00
C ALA A 602 10.24 4.42 -18.35
N LEU A 603 10.16 5.22 -19.40
CA LEU A 603 9.95 4.71 -20.75
C LEU A 603 11.18 3.91 -21.19
N PRO A 604 11.00 2.74 -21.83
CA PRO A 604 12.12 1.96 -22.33
C PRO A 604 12.91 2.75 -23.37
N VAL A 605 14.24 2.55 -23.40
CA VAL A 605 15.12 3.15 -24.41
C VAL A 605 15.07 2.30 -25.67
N PRO A 606 14.92 2.87 -26.88
CA PRO A 606 14.89 2.10 -28.11
C PRO A 606 16.16 1.26 -28.28
N PRO A 607 16.05 -0.01 -28.74
CA PRO A 607 17.21 -0.83 -29.02
C PRO A 607 18.01 -0.23 -30.18
N THR A 608 19.33 -0.40 -30.15
CA THR A 608 20.18 -0.01 -31.27
C THR A 608 20.46 -1.22 -32.15
N MET A 609 20.02 -1.20 -33.40
CA MET A 609 20.36 -2.24 -34.38
C MET A 609 21.76 -2.00 -34.93
N THR A 610 22.69 -2.92 -34.68
CA THR A 610 24.13 -2.70 -34.97
C THR A 610 24.60 -3.40 -36.24
N ARG A 611 24.02 -4.55 -36.58
CA ARG A 611 24.43 -5.33 -37.75
C ARG A 611 23.26 -6.13 -38.33
N GLN A 612 23.19 -6.19 -39.67
CA GLN A 612 22.35 -7.14 -40.41
C GLN A 612 23.25 -7.89 -41.40
N ALA A 613 23.12 -9.21 -41.50
CA ALA A 613 23.94 -10.05 -42.37
C ALA A 613 23.11 -11.20 -42.98
N GLY A 614 23.55 -11.66 -44.15
CA GLY A 614 22.98 -12.79 -44.90
C GLY A 614 24.10 -13.61 -45.50
N ASP A 615 24.55 -14.62 -44.78
CA ASP A 615 25.74 -15.42 -45.11
C ASP A 615 25.33 -16.81 -45.62
N LYS A 616 26.13 -17.41 -46.51
CA LYS A 616 25.93 -18.82 -46.90
C LYS A 616 26.08 -19.74 -45.69
N LEU A 617 25.18 -20.70 -45.56
CA LEU A 617 25.21 -21.64 -44.42
C LEU A 617 26.39 -22.62 -44.54
N TYR A 618 26.66 -23.11 -45.77
CA TYR A 618 27.73 -24.07 -46.04
C TYR A 618 28.83 -23.43 -46.87
N ALA A 619 30.05 -23.40 -46.31
CA ALA A 619 31.23 -22.94 -47.03
C ALA A 619 31.64 -23.90 -48.16
N GLN A 620 31.35 -25.20 -47.99
CA GLN A 620 31.63 -26.30 -48.92
C GLN A 620 30.39 -27.20 -49.05
N PRO A 621 29.42 -26.85 -49.90
CA PRO A 621 28.19 -27.62 -50.06
C PRO A 621 28.46 -28.97 -50.73
N THR A 622 27.84 -30.03 -50.19
CA THR A 622 27.94 -31.41 -50.66
C THR A 622 26.73 -31.87 -51.46
N THR A 623 25.58 -31.20 -51.28
CA THR A 623 24.35 -31.44 -52.02
C THR A 623 23.88 -30.18 -52.76
N PRO A 624 23.11 -30.30 -53.87
CA PRO A 624 22.61 -29.12 -54.57
C PRO A 624 21.75 -28.21 -53.69
N ARG A 625 20.99 -28.78 -52.74
CA ARG A 625 20.15 -28.02 -51.81
C ARG A 625 20.99 -27.08 -50.93
N GLU A 626 22.15 -27.52 -50.46
CA GLU A 626 23.04 -26.73 -49.60
C GLU A 626 23.56 -25.45 -50.27
N LEU A 627 23.57 -25.38 -51.60
CA LEU A 627 23.97 -24.17 -52.34
C LEU A 627 23.03 -22.99 -52.09
N ALA A 628 21.73 -23.27 -51.89
CA ALA A 628 20.68 -22.27 -51.71
C ALA A 628 20.46 -21.89 -50.23
N LEU A 629 21.09 -22.59 -49.29
CA LEU A 629 20.86 -22.36 -47.86
C LEU A 629 21.71 -21.22 -47.31
N TRP A 630 21.06 -20.31 -46.59
CA TRP A 630 21.68 -19.14 -45.98
C TRP A 630 21.24 -18.92 -44.54
N SER A 631 22.04 -18.16 -43.81
CA SER A 631 21.78 -17.71 -42.45
C SER A 631 21.43 -16.24 -42.47
N TYR A 632 20.23 -15.91 -42.03
CA TYR A 632 19.88 -14.54 -41.72
C TYR A 632 20.29 -14.22 -40.29
N ARG A 633 21.06 -13.14 -40.10
CA ARG A 633 21.53 -12.70 -38.77
C ARG A 633 21.31 -11.21 -38.60
N PHE A 634 20.92 -10.82 -37.39
CA PHE A 634 21.02 -9.44 -36.97
C PHE A 634 21.47 -9.33 -35.52
N ALA A 635 22.20 -8.27 -35.22
CA ALA A 635 22.63 -7.95 -33.88
C ALA A 635 22.00 -6.64 -33.41
N TYR A 636 21.65 -6.60 -32.13
CA TYR A 636 21.16 -5.40 -31.47
C TYR A 636 21.82 -5.22 -30.10
N GLN A 637 21.82 -3.97 -29.64
CA GLN A 637 22.17 -3.59 -28.28
C GLN A 637 20.91 -3.11 -27.57
N ALA A 638 20.62 -3.70 -26.41
CA ALA A 638 19.54 -3.27 -25.54
C ALA A 638 19.98 -3.39 -24.08
N ASP A 639 19.85 -2.29 -23.33
CA ASP A 639 19.96 -2.31 -21.87
C ASP A 639 18.63 -2.79 -21.31
N GLN A 640 18.60 -3.97 -20.67
CA GLN A 640 17.35 -4.62 -20.26
C GLN A 640 17.09 -4.47 -18.75
N ALA A 641 15.96 -3.85 -18.41
CA ALA A 641 15.36 -3.96 -17.07
C ALA A 641 14.66 -5.31 -16.91
N ALA A 642 14.36 -5.72 -15.68
CA ALA A 642 13.70 -7.00 -15.42
C ALA A 642 12.28 -7.11 -16.03
N GLN A 643 11.65 -5.97 -16.34
CA GLN A 643 10.30 -5.91 -16.92
C GLN A 643 10.29 -5.78 -18.45
N ASP A 644 11.47 -5.77 -19.07
CA ASP A 644 11.60 -5.56 -20.52
C ASP A 644 11.49 -6.89 -21.26
N ALA A 645 10.56 -6.96 -22.20
CA ALA A 645 10.53 -7.95 -23.26
C ALA A 645 10.92 -7.28 -24.58
N VAL A 646 11.72 -7.97 -25.40
CA VAL A 646 12.04 -7.49 -26.75
C VAL A 646 11.07 -8.16 -27.71
N HIS A 647 10.15 -7.36 -28.26
CA HIS A 647 9.28 -7.79 -29.33
C HIS A 647 10.05 -7.69 -30.65
N THR A 648 10.17 -8.82 -31.34
CA THR A 648 10.91 -8.94 -32.59
C THR A 648 9.96 -9.33 -33.70
N THR A 649 10.02 -8.60 -34.80
CA THR A 649 9.35 -8.97 -36.06
C THR A 649 10.41 -9.19 -37.12
N ILE A 650 10.51 -10.43 -37.62
CA ILE A 650 11.33 -10.80 -38.78
C ILE A 650 10.40 -10.95 -39.98
N GLU A 651 10.61 -10.09 -40.96
CA GLU A 651 9.84 -10.06 -42.20
C GLU A 651 10.64 -10.73 -43.32
N LEU A 652 10.06 -11.70 -44.02
CA LEU A 652 10.65 -12.29 -45.22
C LEU A 652 9.88 -11.86 -46.47
N ASN A 653 10.60 -11.62 -47.57
CA ASN A 653 10.06 -11.22 -48.88
C ASN A 653 9.38 -9.83 -48.92
N VAL A 654 9.97 -8.83 -48.27
CA VAL A 654 9.47 -7.44 -48.18
C VAL A 654 9.66 -6.66 -49.49
N PRO A 655 8.66 -5.91 -49.98
CA PRO A 655 8.81 -4.93 -51.08
C PRO A 655 9.43 -3.59 -50.61
N VAL A 656 10.24 -2.93 -51.42
CA VAL A 656 10.93 -1.66 -51.06
C VAL A 656 10.10 -0.43 -51.47
N ALA A 657 9.71 0.44 -50.51
CA ALA A 657 9.10 1.76 -50.76
C ALA A 657 9.34 2.76 -49.59
N PRO A 658 9.25 4.10 -49.82
CA PRO A 658 10.05 5.13 -49.15
C PRO A 658 9.47 5.74 -47.85
N THR A 659 10.33 6.55 -47.22
CA THR A 659 10.35 7.11 -45.85
C THR A 659 9.18 8.02 -45.41
N PRO A 660 8.89 8.13 -44.09
CA PRO A 660 7.75 8.88 -43.55
C PRO A 660 8.00 10.39 -43.35
N ARG A 661 6.90 11.16 -43.36
CA ARG A 661 6.81 12.62 -43.16
C ARG A 661 6.86 13.02 -41.67
N ALA A 662 7.40 14.20 -41.41
CA ALA A 662 7.40 14.88 -40.10
C ALA A 662 6.05 15.55 -39.79
N LEU A 663 5.71 15.67 -38.50
CA LEU A 663 4.50 16.31 -37.95
C LEU A 663 4.84 17.53 -37.07
N VAL A 664 3.91 18.49 -37.04
CA VAL A 664 4.02 19.89 -36.53
C VAL A 664 3.47 20.04 -35.09
N THR A 665 3.90 21.09 -34.40
CA THR A 665 3.77 21.42 -32.96
C THR A 665 2.72 22.50 -32.57
N GLY A 666 2.15 22.39 -31.36
CA GLY A 666 1.38 23.38 -30.57
C GLY A 666 1.34 23.00 -29.05
N PRO A 667 0.86 23.82 -28.08
CA PRO A 667 1.16 23.60 -26.65
C PRO A 667 0.14 22.72 -25.89
N ASP A 668 0.66 21.70 -25.21
CA ASP A 668 -0.04 20.72 -24.37
C ASP A 668 0.85 20.35 -23.15
N LEU A 669 0.50 19.31 -22.36
CA LEU A 669 1.26 18.88 -21.18
C LEU A 669 2.77 18.69 -21.46
N PHE A 670 3.12 18.24 -22.67
CA PHE A 670 4.52 18.11 -23.10
C PHE A 670 5.25 19.45 -23.05
N THR A 671 4.62 20.53 -23.53
CA THR A 671 5.21 21.88 -23.52
C THR A 671 5.43 22.41 -22.10
N ALA A 672 4.47 22.18 -21.20
CA ALA A 672 4.60 22.58 -19.79
C ALA A 672 5.74 21.84 -19.07
N LEU A 673 5.88 20.53 -19.33
CA LEU A 673 6.99 19.73 -18.80
C LEU A 673 8.33 20.14 -19.40
N ALA A 674 8.39 20.35 -20.72
CA ALA A 674 9.59 20.80 -21.42
C ALA A 674 10.10 22.15 -20.87
N GLN A 675 9.19 23.09 -20.56
CA GLN A 675 9.51 24.37 -19.92
C GLN A 675 10.19 24.17 -18.56
N LEU A 676 9.60 23.34 -17.70
CA LEU A 676 10.13 23.10 -16.36
C LEU A 676 11.50 22.43 -16.41
N VAL A 677 11.65 21.31 -17.13
CA VAL A 677 12.94 20.58 -17.16
C VAL A 677 14.08 21.41 -17.74
N SER A 678 13.77 22.35 -18.64
CA SER A 678 14.76 23.23 -19.25
C SER A 678 15.21 24.38 -18.34
N THR A 679 14.39 24.79 -17.36
CA THR A 679 14.64 26.01 -16.57
C THR A 679 14.78 25.78 -15.06
N TYR A 680 14.22 24.67 -14.54
CA TYR A 680 14.23 24.36 -13.12
C TYR A 680 15.63 24.30 -12.49
N PRO A 681 16.70 23.78 -13.14
CA PRO A 681 18.03 23.80 -12.54
C PRO A 681 18.52 25.19 -12.14
N ALA A 682 18.25 26.21 -12.97
CA ALA A 682 18.60 27.61 -12.66
C ALA A 682 17.68 28.21 -11.60
N ILE A 683 16.37 27.94 -11.68
CA ILE A 683 15.40 28.37 -10.66
C ILE A 683 15.75 27.76 -9.30
N ALA A 684 16.03 26.46 -9.22
CA ALA A 684 16.39 25.75 -8.01
C ALA A 684 17.69 26.27 -7.38
N ALA A 685 18.68 26.63 -8.20
CA ALA A 685 19.90 27.27 -7.73
C ALA A 685 19.62 28.62 -7.06
N ASP A 686 18.75 29.45 -7.66
CA ASP A 686 18.35 30.72 -7.07
C ASP A 686 17.47 30.54 -5.82
N LEU A 687 16.53 29.60 -5.81
CA LEU A 687 15.73 29.29 -4.62
C LEU A 687 16.63 28.86 -3.46
N THR A 688 17.60 27.98 -3.71
CA THR A 688 18.57 27.49 -2.70
C THR A 688 19.46 28.62 -2.18
N ARG A 689 19.82 29.57 -3.05
CA ARG A 689 20.67 30.72 -2.69
C ARG A 689 19.90 31.80 -1.91
N THR A 690 18.65 32.06 -2.30
CA THR A 690 17.90 33.25 -1.87
C THR A 690 16.89 33.01 -0.77
N LEU A 691 16.31 31.80 -0.64
CA LEU A 691 15.30 31.51 0.39
C LEU A 691 15.87 31.37 1.82
N PRO A 692 17.00 30.66 2.07
CA PRO A 692 17.51 30.49 3.44
C PRO A 692 17.73 31.80 4.24
N PRO A 693 18.18 32.92 3.66
CA PRO A 693 18.32 34.19 4.39
C PRO A 693 16.99 34.97 4.58
N ILE A 694 15.85 34.52 4.05
CA ILE A 694 14.54 35.17 4.24
C ILE A 694 13.90 34.71 5.56
N GLY A 695 13.64 35.66 6.45
CA GLY A 695 12.89 35.48 7.70
C GLY A 695 12.19 36.78 8.12
N ALA A 696 11.51 36.79 9.28
CA ALA A 696 10.64 37.89 9.72
C ALA A 696 11.32 39.28 9.88
N GLY A 697 12.63 39.39 9.69
CA GLY A 697 13.41 40.65 9.80
C GLY A 697 14.39 40.91 8.65
N THR A 698 14.30 40.19 7.53
CA THR A 698 15.20 40.41 6.38
C THR A 698 14.89 41.76 5.72
N ALA A 699 15.89 42.65 5.60
CA ALA A 699 15.73 44.02 5.08
C ALA A 699 16.43 44.28 3.74
N ASP A 700 17.07 43.25 3.15
CA ASP A 700 17.73 43.38 1.85
C ASP A 700 16.73 43.20 0.70
N GLU A 701 16.29 44.34 0.16
CA GLU A 701 15.35 44.41 -0.95
C GLU A 701 15.84 43.64 -2.19
N ALA A 702 17.14 43.61 -2.46
CA ALA A 702 17.68 42.89 -3.62
C ALA A 702 17.52 41.37 -3.48
N THR A 703 17.72 40.85 -2.26
CA THR A 703 17.51 39.43 -1.95
C THR A 703 16.02 39.07 -2.00
N ILE A 704 15.14 39.95 -1.50
CA ILE A 704 13.68 39.78 -1.56
C ILE A 704 13.18 39.72 -3.02
N GLN A 705 13.62 40.64 -3.88
CA GLN A 705 13.20 40.68 -5.29
C GLN A 705 13.69 39.46 -6.09
N LEU A 706 14.94 39.02 -5.85
CA LEU A 706 15.48 37.81 -6.49
C LEU A 706 14.76 36.55 -6.02
N ALA A 707 14.44 36.45 -4.73
CA ALA A 707 13.64 35.35 -4.18
C ALA A 707 12.22 35.36 -4.79
N ALA A 708 11.57 36.52 -4.87
CA ALA A 708 10.25 36.68 -5.47
C ALA A 708 10.23 36.26 -6.94
N GLN A 709 11.26 36.63 -7.73
CA GLN A 709 11.38 36.25 -9.13
C GLN A 709 11.50 34.73 -9.31
N ALA A 710 12.36 34.07 -8.52
CA ALA A 710 12.55 32.62 -8.58
C ALA A 710 11.29 31.85 -8.14
N VAL A 711 10.66 32.29 -7.04
CA VAL A 711 9.42 31.70 -6.51
C VAL A 711 8.26 31.87 -7.48
N GLN A 712 8.11 33.05 -8.09
CA GLN A 712 7.08 33.31 -9.10
C GLN A 712 7.29 32.43 -10.34
N ALA A 713 8.53 32.33 -10.85
CA ALA A 713 8.84 31.49 -12.00
C ALA A 713 8.48 30.02 -11.74
N PHE A 714 8.83 29.51 -10.55
CA PHE A 714 8.46 28.15 -10.15
C PHE A 714 6.94 27.96 -10.03
N GLN A 715 6.26 28.87 -9.33
CA GLN A 715 4.81 28.80 -9.11
C GLN A 715 4.01 28.78 -10.42
N LEU A 716 4.38 29.62 -11.40
CA LEU A 716 3.73 29.66 -12.71
C LEU A 716 3.89 28.33 -13.47
N GLN A 717 5.09 27.75 -13.46
CA GLN A 717 5.36 26.48 -14.14
C GLN A 717 4.60 25.32 -13.51
N VAL A 718 4.57 25.23 -12.18
CA VAL A 718 3.81 24.19 -11.47
C VAL A 718 2.30 24.33 -11.72
N THR A 719 1.78 25.56 -11.73
CA THR A 719 0.36 25.82 -12.03
C THR A 719 0.00 25.39 -13.45
N ALA A 720 0.84 25.73 -14.44
CA ALA A 720 0.64 25.31 -15.82
C ALA A 720 0.65 23.78 -15.99
N ILE A 721 1.54 23.08 -15.27
CA ILE A 721 1.57 21.60 -15.27
C ILE A 721 0.29 21.03 -14.65
N ALA A 722 -0.16 21.55 -13.50
CA ALA A 722 -1.37 21.09 -12.83
C ALA A 722 -2.62 21.27 -13.72
N GLU A 723 -2.76 22.43 -14.37
CA GLU A 723 -3.85 22.69 -15.31
C GLU A 723 -3.79 21.82 -16.56
N ALA A 724 -2.61 21.63 -17.15
CA ALA A 724 -2.43 20.82 -18.35
C ALA A 724 -2.72 19.33 -18.07
N HIS A 725 -2.28 18.82 -16.91
CA HIS A 725 -2.57 17.44 -16.50
C HIS A 725 -4.07 17.22 -16.28
N ALA A 726 -4.75 18.13 -15.57
CA ALA A 726 -6.20 18.04 -15.35
C ALA A 726 -7.01 18.05 -16.67
N LYS A 727 -6.55 18.78 -17.70
CA LYS A 727 -7.18 18.81 -19.04
C LYS A 727 -6.89 17.58 -19.89
N ALA A 728 -5.73 16.94 -19.72
CA ALA A 728 -5.30 15.80 -20.52
C ALA A 728 -5.97 14.46 -20.14
N ALA A 729 -6.70 14.41 -19.02
CA ALA A 729 -7.36 13.20 -18.49
C ALA A 729 -8.58 12.69 -19.31
N VAL A 730 -8.72 13.09 -20.58
CA VAL A 730 -9.78 12.63 -21.49
C VAL A 730 -9.18 11.64 -22.50
N PRO A 731 -9.65 10.39 -22.55
CA PRO A 731 -9.06 9.36 -23.42
C PRO A 731 -9.34 9.67 -24.89
N VAL A 732 -8.27 9.75 -25.70
CA VAL A 732 -8.37 9.77 -27.16
C VAL A 732 -8.15 8.35 -27.67
N ALA A 733 -9.20 7.77 -28.26
CA ALA A 733 -9.15 6.45 -28.88
C ALA A 733 -8.21 6.45 -30.09
N ALA A 734 -7.19 5.59 -30.05
CA ALA A 734 -6.34 5.31 -31.20
C ALA A 734 -7.10 4.39 -32.17
N THR A 735 -7.27 4.85 -33.42
CA THR A 735 -7.84 4.06 -34.51
C THR A 735 -6.73 3.22 -35.15
N ALA A 736 -6.89 1.89 -35.13
CA ALA A 736 -6.01 0.96 -35.82
C ALA A 736 -6.26 1.02 -37.34
N LEU A 737 -5.17 1.12 -38.11
CA LEU A 737 -5.19 1.09 -39.58
C LEU A 737 -4.91 -0.32 -40.12
N ALA A 738 -5.52 -0.56 -41.28
CA ALA A 738 -5.79 -1.85 -41.90
C ALA A 738 -4.57 -2.64 -42.42
N ALA A 739 -4.79 -3.95 -42.53
CA ALA A 739 -3.88 -4.97 -43.05
C ALA A 739 -3.46 -4.76 -44.52
N VAL A 740 -2.26 -5.22 -44.85
CA VAL A 740 -1.69 -5.30 -46.21
C VAL A 740 -1.15 -6.73 -46.45
N PRO A 741 -1.40 -7.38 -47.61
CA PRO A 741 -1.02 -8.79 -47.94
C PRO A 741 0.38 -8.87 -48.61
N GLU A 742 1.08 -9.97 -48.90
CA GLU A 742 1.13 -11.42 -48.58
C GLU A 742 2.63 -11.69 -48.30
N ARG A 743 3.05 -11.45 -47.05
CA ARG A 743 4.43 -11.45 -46.51
C ARG A 743 4.56 -12.60 -45.51
N VAL A 744 5.78 -13.11 -45.26
CA VAL A 744 5.97 -14.03 -44.11
C VAL A 744 6.48 -13.24 -42.92
N ASP A 745 5.68 -13.24 -41.87
CA ASP A 745 5.94 -12.56 -40.60
C ASP A 745 6.21 -13.56 -39.51
N ILE A 746 7.38 -13.41 -38.88
CA ILE A 746 7.73 -14.12 -37.66
C ILE A 746 7.71 -13.08 -36.55
N THR A 747 6.76 -13.19 -35.64
CA THR A 747 6.66 -12.32 -34.46
C THR A 747 6.92 -13.11 -33.20
N MET A 748 7.68 -12.55 -32.28
CA MET A 748 8.02 -13.21 -31.02
C MET A 748 8.37 -12.19 -29.94
N ASN A 749 8.16 -12.57 -28.70
CA ASN A 749 8.65 -11.84 -27.53
C ASN A 749 9.82 -12.61 -26.93
N THR A 750 10.88 -11.88 -26.58
CA THR A 750 12.08 -12.49 -25.98
C THR A 750 12.38 -11.84 -24.64
N ARG A 751 12.66 -12.66 -23.63
CA ARG A 751 12.96 -12.23 -22.25
C ARG A 751 14.20 -12.96 -21.75
N LEU A 752 14.97 -12.28 -20.90
CA LEU A 752 16.04 -12.89 -20.12
C LEU A 752 15.51 -13.24 -18.73
N ASP A 753 15.66 -14.49 -18.31
CA ASP A 753 15.24 -14.98 -17.01
C ASP A 753 16.35 -15.72 -16.26
N ARG A 754 16.13 -15.95 -14.97
CA ARG A 754 16.99 -16.69 -14.06
C ARG A 754 16.44 -18.10 -13.88
N ALA A 755 17.20 -19.09 -14.32
CA ALA A 755 16.93 -20.50 -14.04
C ALA A 755 17.04 -20.80 -12.53
N SER A 756 16.49 -21.93 -12.08
CA SER A 756 16.49 -22.35 -10.67
C SER A 756 17.88 -22.44 -10.03
N ASP A 757 18.92 -22.65 -10.83
CA ASP A 757 20.32 -22.69 -10.41
C ASP A 757 21.06 -21.34 -10.51
N GLY A 758 20.34 -20.26 -10.87
CA GLY A 758 20.86 -18.91 -11.01
C GLY A 758 21.46 -18.58 -12.38
N ALA A 759 21.53 -19.54 -13.31
CA ALA A 759 22.00 -19.32 -14.67
C ALA A 759 21.04 -18.43 -15.48
N ALA A 760 21.57 -17.75 -16.48
CA ALA A 760 20.80 -16.98 -17.44
C ALA A 760 20.12 -17.91 -18.45
N MET A 761 18.82 -17.68 -18.67
CA MET A 761 18.01 -18.38 -19.64
C MET A 761 17.29 -17.37 -20.52
N THR A 762 17.38 -17.48 -21.85
CA THR A 762 16.59 -16.65 -22.77
C THR A 762 15.37 -17.42 -23.21
N GLU A 763 14.20 -16.85 -22.95
CA GLU A 763 12.88 -17.44 -23.25
C GLU A 763 12.23 -16.72 -24.43
N ILE A 764 11.67 -17.49 -25.35
CA ILE A 764 10.88 -17.02 -26.49
C ILE A 764 9.41 -17.35 -26.24
N LEU A 765 8.59 -16.31 -26.17
CA LEU A 765 7.15 -16.33 -25.87
C LEU A 765 6.37 -15.86 -27.12
N ASP A 766 5.09 -16.26 -27.21
CA ASP A 766 4.15 -15.82 -28.26
C ASP A 766 4.70 -15.95 -29.69
N LEU A 767 5.49 -16.97 -29.95
CA LEU A 767 6.08 -17.19 -31.28
C LEU A 767 4.94 -17.46 -32.28
N GLN A 768 4.82 -16.60 -33.28
CA GLN A 768 3.82 -16.70 -34.33
C GLN A 768 4.46 -16.61 -35.71
N ILE A 769 3.89 -17.34 -36.67
CA ILE A 769 4.20 -17.24 -38.09
C ILE A 769 2.91 -16.85 -38.82
N ASN A 770 2.90 -15.68 -39.47
CA ASN A 770 1.73 -15.08 -40.12
C ASN A 770 0.51 -14.96 -39.18
N GLY A 771 0.77 -14.58 -37.92
CA GLY A 771 -0.27 -14.41 -36.89
C GLY A 771 -0.85 -15.72 -36.35
N LEU A 772 -0.32 -16.88 -36.76
CA LEU A 772 -0.69 -18.19 -36.20
C LEU A 772 0.38 -18.64 -35.19
N PRO A 773 0.00 -19.16 -34.01
CA PRO A 773 0.95 -19.73 -33.05
C PRO A 773 1.84 -20.79 -33.69
N ALA A 774 3.13 -20.76 -33.38
CA ALA A 774 4.11 -21.72 -33.86
C ALA A 774 4.64 -22.61 -32.74
N THR A 775 4.93 -23.85 -33.08
CA THR A 775 5.54 -24.84 -32.17
C THR A 775 6.98 -25.10 -32.57
N TRP A 776 7.81 -25.50 -31.61
CA TRP A 776 9.23 -25.83 -31.82
C TRP A 776 9.49 -27.33 -31.73
N ASP A 777 10.26 -27.85 -32.70
CA ASP A 777 10.87 -29.17 -32.64
C ASP A 777 12.39 -29.01 -32.41
N ALA A 778 12.82 -29.28 -31.18
CA ALA A 778 14.21 -29.16 -30.76
C ALA A 778 15.13 -30.17 -31.47
N ALA A 779 14.63 -31.35 -31.85
CA ALA A 779 15.43 -32.38 -32.52
C ALA A 779 15.64 -32.06 -34.01
N ALA A 780 14.61 -31.52 -34.67
CA ALA A 780 14.69 -31.08 -36.05
C ALA A 780 15.33 -29.68 -36.21
N GLY A 781 15.36 -28.88 -35.15
CA GLY A 781 15.85 -27.50 -35.19
C GLY A 781 14.93 -26.56 -35.98
N THR A 782 13.62 -26.86 -36.02
CA THR A 782 12.62 -26.16 -36.83
C THR A 782 11.46 -25.64 -36.01
N MET A 783 10.84 -24.56 -36.47
CA MET A 783 9.57 -24.02 -35.96
C MET A 783 8.48 -24.11 -37.04
N THR A 784 7.23 -24.34 -36.64
CA THR A 784 6.12 -24.47 -37.59
C THR A 784 4.80 -23.93 -37.07
N SER A 785 4.01 -23.29 -37.95
CA SER A 785 2.60 -22.95 -37.73
C SER A 785 1.63 -24.01 -38.29
N GLY A 786 2.14 -25.21 -38.60
CA GLY A 786 1.42 -26.28 -39.29
C GLY A 786 1.30 -26.11 -40.81
N THR A 787 1.45 -24.88 -41.32
CA THR A 787 1.40 -24.57 -42.77
C THR A 787 2.75 -24.12 -43.32
N ILE A 788 3.52 -23.38 -42.51
CA ILE A 788 4.86 -22.90 -42.86
C ILE A 788 5.84 -23.56 -41.87
N VAL A 789 6.96 -24.07 -42.39
CA VAL A 789 8.06 -24.63 -41.60
C VAL A 789 9.30 -23.78 -41.86
N LEU A 790 9.92 -23.27 -40.80
CA LEU A 790 11.11 -22.42 -40.84
C LEU A 790 12.17 -22.98 -39.87
N PRO A 791 13.46 -22.63 -40.05
CA PRO A 791 14.46 -22.88 -39.02
C PRO A 791 14.09 -22.22 -37.69
N ALA A 792 14.44 -22.84 -36.56
CA ALA A 792 14.22 -22.24 -35.25
C ALA A 792 15.03 -20.95 -35.09
N VAL A 793 14.42 -19.94 -34.48
CA VAL A 793 15.11 -18.70 -34.10
C VAL A 793 16.14 -19.02 -33.01
N ARG A 794 17.37 -18.59 -33.22
CA ARG A 794 18.46 -18.69 -32.24
C ARG A 794 18.79 -17.30 -31.69
N ILE A 795 18.97 -17.18 -30.37
CA ILE A 795 19.36 -15.92 -29.71
C ILE A 795 20.64 -16.17 -28.92
N ALA A 796 21.75 -15.57 -29.35
CA ALA A 796 23.06 -15.73 -28.71
C ALA A 796 23.46 -14.51 -27.87
N ILE A 797 24.15 -14.77 -26.75
CA ILE A 797 24.80 -13.76 -25.90
C ILE A 797 26.30 -14.02 -25.91
N ALA A 798 27.09 -13.03 -26.34
CA ALA A 798 28.54 -13.13 -26.47
C ALA A 798 28.98 -14.47 -27.12
N PRO A 799 28.56 -14.74 -28.39
CA PRO A 799 28.76 -16.02 -29.07
C PRO A 799 30.24 -16.43 -29.25
N GLU A 800 31.17 -15.50 -29.09
CA GLU A 800 32.61 -15.75 -29.03
C GLU A 800 33.07 -16.42 -27.72
N THR A 801 32.27 -16.32 -26.65
CA THR A 801 32.59 -16.82 -25.31
C THR A 801 31.68 -17.98 -24.88
N TYR A 802 30.40 -17.92 -25.25
CA TYR A 802 29.39 -18.90 -24.81
C TYR A 802 28.79 -19.66 -25.97
N GLN A 803 28.69 -20.99 -25.80
CA GLN A 803 27.96 -21.87 -26.69
C GLN A 803 26.47 -21.88 -26.31
N LEU A 804 25.61 -21.77 -27.32
CA LEU A 804 24.16 -21.82 -27.17
C LEU A 804 23.69 -23.27 -26.93
N GLU A 805 22.95 -23.52 -25.85
CA GLU A 805 22.38 -24.82 -25.52
C GLU A 805 20.85 -24.75 -25.39
N PRO A 806 20.08 -25.55 -26.15
CA PRO A 806 18.63 -25.58 -26.04
C PRO A 806 18.15 -26.21 -24.73
N VAL A 807 17.10 -25.67 -24.14
CA VAL A 807 16.42 -26.24 -22.97
C VAL A 807 15.26 -27.11 -23.44
N THR A 808 15.23 -28.38 -23.03
CA THR A 808 14.18 -29.33 -23.44
C THR A 808 12.99 -29.34 -22.48
N ASP A 809 13.23 -29.14 -21.18
CA ASP A 809 12.19 -29.00 -20.17
C ASP A 809 11.81 -27.52 -20.05
N LEU A 810 10.90 -27.09 -20.93
CA LEU A 810 10.51 -25.68 -21.03
C LEU A 810 9.55 -25.29 -19.89
N PRO A 811 9.70 -24.08 -19.32
CA PRO A 811 8.67 -23.51 -18.47
C PRO A 811 7.33 -23.39 -19.22
N PRO A 812 6.18 -23.36 -18.51
CA PRO A 812 4.89 -23.09 -19.14
C PRO A 812 4.94 -21.85 -20.03
N ASN A 813 4.30 -21.91 -21.21
CA ASN A 813 4.16 -20.80 -22.17
C ASN A 813 5.44 -20.33 -22.87
N VAL A 814 6.58 -20.94 -22.55
CA VAL A 814 7.83 -20.77 -23.30
C VAL A 814 7.82 -21.72 -24.50
N VAL A 815 7.99 -21.16 -25.70
CA VAL A 815 8.05 -21.94 -26.95
C VAL A 815 9.46 -22.45 -27.23
N ILE A 816 10.47 -21.62 -26.95
CA ILE A 816 11.90 -21.95 -27.11
C ILE A 816 12.67 -21.32 -25.95
N ALA A 817 13.61 -22.05 -25.35
CA ALA A 817 14.56 -21.47 -24.40
C ALA A 817 16.00 -21.91 -24.65
N TYR A 818 16.93 -21.00 -24.32
CA TYR A 818 18.37 -21.21 -24.45
C TYR A 818 19.14 -20.86 -23.18
N ARG A 819 20.17 -21.66 -22.88
CA ARG A 819 21.22 -21.39 -21.89
C ARG A 819 22.56 -21.20 -22.58
N TYR A 820 23.52 -20.61 -21.86
CA TYR A 820 24.80 -20.16 -22.42
C TYR A 820 25.96 -20.81 -21.66
N LEU A 821 26.57 -21.83 -22.26
CA LEU A 821 27.63 -22.64 -21.66
C LEU A 821 29.01 -22.09 -22.05
N ALA A 822 29.83 -21.75 -21.07
CA ALA A 822 31.22 -21.36 -21.29
C ALA A 822 32.10 -22.59 -21.55
N SER A 823 33.28 -22.37 -22.14
CA SER A 823 34.25 -23.44 -22.44
C SER A 823 34.77 -24.18 -21.20
N ASP A 824 34.67 -23.59 -20.00
CA ASP A 824 35.04 -24.21 -18.72
C ASP A 824 33.93 -25.07 -18.10
N GLY A 825 32.77 -25.16 -18.75
CA GLY A 825 31.60 -25.92 -18.30
C GLY A 825 30.66 -25.15 -17.37
N SER A 826 30.92 -23.87 -17.09
CA SER A 826 30.03 -23.03 -16.30
C SER A 826 28.97 -22.33 -17.17
N TYR A 827 27.78 -22.08 -16.61
CA TYR A 827 26.76 -21.28 -17.29
C TYR A 827 26.91 -19.79 -16.99
N LEU A 828 26.65 -18.95 -17.98
CA LEU A 828 26.51 -17.50 -17.78
C LEU A 828 25.45 -17.23 -16.70
N SER A 829 25.79 -16.47 -15.67
CA SER A 829 24.83 -16.09 -14.62
C SER A 829 23.86 -15.01 -15.10
N PHE A 830 22.64 -14.98 -14.54
CA PHE A 830 21.63 -13.97 -14.89
C PHE A 830 22.14 -12.53 -14.71
N ASP A 831 22.81 -12.23 -13.59
CA ASP A 831 23.29 -10.88 -13.31
C ASP A 831 24.40 -10.44 -14.27
N ALA A 832 25.26 -11.37 -14.72
CA ALA A 832 26.26 -11.10 -15.74
C ALA A 832 25.62 -10.91 -17.14
N ALA A 833 24.63 -11.74 -17.49
CA ALA A 833 23.90 -11.63 -18.75
C ALA A 833 23.17 -10.28 -18.91
N ARG A 834 22.67 -9.70 -17.81
CA ARG A 834 22.07 -8.35 -17.79
C ARG A 834 23.06 -7.23 -18.13
N GLN A 835 24.35 -7.42 -17.87
CA GLN A 835 25.39 -6.43 -18.14
C GLN A 835 25.93 -6.52 -19.58
N ILE A 836 25.60 -7.60 -20.30
CA ILE A 836 25.96 -7.76 -21.71
C ILE A 836 24.79 -7.21 -22.53
N ALA A 837 24.93 -6.04 -23.15
CA ALA A 837 23.84 -5.43 -23.94
C ALA A 837 23.65 -6.07 -25.33
N SER A 838 24.69 -6.71 -25.88
CA SER A 838 24.68 -7.26 -27.24
C SER A 838 23.92 -8.59 -27.33
N ARG A 839 23.05 -8.73 -28.32
CA ARG A 839 22.32 -9.95 -28.67
C ARG A 839 22.45 -10.20 -30.16
N GLU A 840 22.71 -11.43 -30.56
CA GLU A 840 22.66 -11.85 -31.96
C GLU A 840 21.49 -12.81 -32.18
N VAL A 841 20.60 -12.48 -33.10
CA VAL A 841 19.47 -13.31 -33.50
C VAL A 841 19.75 -13.91 -34.87
N ALA A 842 19.53 -15.22 -35.02
CA ALA A 842 19.80 -15.94 -36.25
C ALA A 842 18.67 -16.89 -36.65
N LEU A 843 18.42 -16.98 -37.96
CA LEU A 843 17.66 -18.05 -38.62
C LEU A 843 18.63 -18.78 -39.56
N ASP A 844 19.11 -19.94 -39.12
CA ASP A 844 20.11 -20.72 -39.87
C ASP A 844 19.41 -21.76 -40.77
N GLY A 845 19.59 -21.66 -42.09
CA GLY A 845 19.02 -22.63 -43.04
C GLY A 845 17.78 -22.15 -43.77
N LEU A 846 17.65 -20.84 -44.01
CA LEU A 846 16.67 -20.30 -44.95
C LEU A 846 17.06 -20.69 -46.38
N ASP A 847 16.07 -20.95 -47.24
CA ASP A 847 16.29 -21.17 -48.67
C ASP A 847 16.19 -19.85 -49.43
N VAL A 848 17.27 -19.41 -50.07
CA VAL A 848 17.35 -18.12 -50.76
C VAL A 848 16.40 -18.02 -51.95
N LEU A 849 15.98 -19.15 -52.52
CA LEU A 849 15.07 -19.17 -53.66
C LEU A 849 13.61 -19.00 -53.22
N VAL A 850 13.31 -19.26 -51.95
CA VAL A 850 11.98 -19.13 -51.32
C VAL A 850 11.87 -17.84 -50.48
N HIS A 851 12.93 -17.52 -49.74
CA HIS A 851 13.05 -16.34 -48.88
C HIS A 851 14.19 -15.47 -49.40
N GLN A 852 13.87 -14.60 -50.35
CA GLN A 852 14.85 -13.86 -51.14
C GLN A 852 15.42 -12.66 -50.39
N ASN A 853 14.69 -12.10 -49.41
CA ASN A 853 15.18 -11.04 -48.54
C ASN A 853 14.62 -11.17 -47.13
N ALA A 854 15.24 -10.48 -46.18
CA ALA A 854 14.78 -10.40 -44.78
C ALA A 854 14.89 -8.98 -44.21
N TRP A 855 13.97 -8.60 -43.33
CA TRP A 855 13.98 -7.31 -42.63
C TRP A 855 13.66 -7.45 -41.14
N SER A 856 14.65 -7.13 -40.32
CA SER A 856 14.58 -6.92 -38.87
C SER A 856 13.81 -5.68 -38.43
N SER A 857 12.80 -5.81 -37.57
CA SER A 857 12.38 -4.73 -36.69
C SER A 857 12.23 -5.17 -35.23
N LEU A 858 12.47 -4.24 -34.31
CA LEU A 858 12.47 -4.46 -32.86
C LEU A 858 11.72 -3.33 -32.16
N GLU A 859 11.03 -3.68 -31.08
CA GLU A 859 10.60 -2.74 -30.06
C GLU A 859 10.78 -3.38 -28.68
N ILE A 860 11.01 -2.55 -27.66
CA ILE A 860 11.04 -3.01 -26.28
C ILE A 860 9.68 -2.72 -25.66
N GLN A 861 9.06 -3.76 -25.12
CA GLN A 861 7.83 -3.69 -24.34
C GLN A 861 8.16 -3.86 -22.85
N ARG A 862 7.97 -2.81 -22.08
CA ARG A 862 8.17 -2.80 -20.63
C ARG A 862 6.86 -3.05 -19.90
N ASN A 863 6.95 -3.73 -18.75
CA ASN A 863 5.82 -4.08 -17.86
C ASN A 863 4.80 -5.05 -18.46
N ARG A 864 5.13 -5.73 -19.57
CA ARG A 864 4.21 -6.69 -20.19
C ARG A 864 3.80 -7.82 -19.22
N ILE A 865 4.75 -8.30 -18.42
CA ILE A 865 4.54 -9.35 -17.42
C ILE A 865 4.96 -8.79 -16.07
N LEU A 866 4.00 -8.55 -15.18
CA LEU A 866 4.22 -8.07 -13.80
C LEU A 866 3.84 -9.12 -12.74
N THR A 867 3.80 -10.39 -13.13
CA THR A 867 3.40 -11.54 -12.30
C THR A 867 4.40 -12.70 -12.48
N PRO A 868 4.33 -13.75 -11.64
CA PRO A 868 5.03 -15.01 -11.91
C PRO A 868 4.66 -15.59 -13.28
N LEU A 869 5.61 -16.31 -13.90
CA LEU A 869 5.39 -16.91 -15.23
C LEU A 869 4.30 -17.99 -15.23
N ASP A 870 4.17 -18.73 -14.14
CA ASP A 870 3.13 -19.76 -13.99
C ASP A 870 1.71 -19.19 -14.11
N ASP A 871 1.54 -17.88 -13.86
CA ASP A 871 0.25 -17.19 -13.90
C ASP A 871 -0.04 -16.52 -15.25
N ILE A 872 0.89 -16.52 -16.22
CA ILE A 872 0.83 -15.68 -17.43
C ILE A 872 -0.41 -15.95 -18.32
N ASP A 873 -0.96 -17.17 -18.32
CA ASP A 873 -2.18 -17.48 -19.09
C ASP A 873 -3.45 -16.91 -18.47
N SER A 874 -3.42 -16.69 -17.16
CA SER A 874 -4.59 -16.28 -16.38
C SER A 874 -4.52 -14.81 -15.95
N ILE A 875 -3.32 -14.24 -15.88
CA ILE A 875 -3.09 -12.87 -15.43
C ILE A 875 -2.25 -12.10 -16.46
N GLN A 876 -2.84 -11.03 -16.98
CA GLN A 876 -2.22 -10.14 -17.96
C GLN A 876 -2.07 -8.73 -17.37
N THR A 877 -0.98 -8.04 -17.67
CA THR A 877 -0.90 -6.59 -17.40
C THR A 877 -1.82 -5.85 -18.36
N ARG A 878 -2.68 -4.94 -17.86
CA ARG A 878 -3.55 -4.12 -18.69
C ARG A 878 -2.72 -3.14 -19.55
N ASP A 879 -3.12 -2.95 -20.82
CA ASP A 879 -2.43 -2.11 -21.83
C ASP A 879 -2.09 -0.68 -21.40
N ALA A 880 -2.82 -0.12 -20.43
CA ALA A 880 -2.54 1.20 -19.88
C ALA A 880 -1.16 1.28 -19.21
N PHE A 881 -0.62 0.14 -18.75
CA PHE A 881 0.66 0.05 -18.03
C PHE A 881 1.79 -0.59 -18.84
N VAL A 882 1.51 -1.03 -20.08
CA VAL A 882 2.52 -1.58 -21.01
C VAL A 882 3.13 -0.42 -21.81
N PHE A 883 4.44 -0.26 -21.73
CA PHE A 883 5.15 0.81 -22.45
C PHE A 883 5.95 0.23 -23.59
N GLN A 884 6.02 0.96 -24.69
CA GLN A 884 6.68 0.50 -25.89
C GLN A 884 7.62 1.57 -26.44
N THR A 885 8.77 1.13 -26.95
CA THR A 885 9.61 2.00 -27.78
C THR A 885 8.96 2.18 -29.14
N PRO A 886 9.29 3.24 -29.90
CA PRO A 886 9.08 3.22 -31.33
C PRO A 886 9.75 2.01 -31.96
N THR A 887 9.13 1.44 -33.01
CA THR A 887 9.72 0.33 -33.76
C THR A 887 11.01 0.78 -34.45
N VAL A 888 12.13 0.17 -34.07
CA VAL A 888 13.45 0.36 -34.70
C VAL A 888 13.64 -0.68 -35.80
N ARG A 889 14.12 -0.27 -36.96
CA ARG A 889 14.35 -1.15 -38.12
C ARG A 889 15.59 -0.73 -38.89
N PHE A 890 16.19 -1.65 -39.64
CA PHE A 890 17.26 -1.31 -40.59
C PHE A 890 16.73 -0.42 -41.71
N ALA A 891 17.59 0.40 -42.32
CA ALA A 891 17.18 1.31 -43.40
C ALA A 891 16.64 0.59 -44.64
N ASN A 892 17.16 -0.61 -44.95
CA ASN A 892 16.75 -1.43 -46.08
C ASN A 892 16.70 -2.91 -45.66
N PRO A 893 15.87 -3.75 -46.32
CA PRO A 893 15.97 -5.21 -46.16
C PRO A 893 17.31 -5.73 -46.69
N ILE A 894 17.80 -6.84 -46.13
CA ILE A 894 19.01 -7.49 -46.64
C ILE A 894 18.66 -8.45 -47.78
N LEU A 895 19.42 -8.37 -48.87
CA LEU A 895 19.40 -9.33 -49.96
C LEU A 895 20.70 -10.15 -49.92
N PRO A 896 20.67 -11.44 -49.56
CA PRO A 896 21.85 -12.29 -49.57
C PRO A 896 22.35 -12.51 -51.00
N ARG A 897 23.68 -12.56 -51.17
CA ARG A 897 24.34 -12.98 -52.41
C ARG A 897 25.23 -14.18 -52.12
N LEU A 898 24.72 -15.38 -52.40
CA LEU A 898 25.43 -16.61 -52.12
C LEU A 898 26.41 -16.93 -53.25
N GLU A 899 27.71 -16.81 -52.98
CA GLU A 899 28.75 -17.14 -53.96
C GLU A 899 29.50 -18.42 -53.60
N HIS A 900 29.53 -19.35 -54.57
CA HIS A 900 30.24 -20.62 -54.48
C HIS A 900 31.26 -20.73 -55.60
N ALA A 901 32.51 -21.04 -55.25
CA ALA A 901 33.61 -21.11 -56.20
C ALA A 901 33.43 -22.28 -57.19
N ALA A 902 33.02 -23.44 -56.70
CA ALA A 902 32.76 -24.61 -57.53
C ALA A 902 31.78 -25.56 -56.85
N PHE A 903 31.10 -26.39 -57.65
CA PHE A 903 30.29 -27.52 -57.18
C PHE A 903 30.35 -28.64 -58.23
N SER A 904 30.53 -29.89 -57.79
CA SER A 904 30.65 -31.02 -58.70
C SER A 904 29.28 -31.61 -59.02
N LEU A 905 28.91 -31.66 -60.30
CA LEU A 905 27.73 -32.38 -60.77
C LEU A 905 27.89 -33.90 -60.69
N ASP A 906 29.12 -34.41 -60.50
CA ASP A 906 29.39 -35.85 -60.36
C ASP A 906 28.89 -36.40 -59.00
N THR A 907 28.63 -35.53 -58.02
CA THR A 907 28.09 -35.90 -56.70
C THR A 907 26.56 -35.93 -56.66
N VAL A 908 25.88 -35.55 -57.75
CA VAL A 908 24.41 -35.55 -57.85
C VAL A 908 23.91 -36.99 -57.98
N ALA A 909 23.03 -37.41 -57.06
CA ALA A 909 22.47 -38.76 -57.02
C ALA A 909 21.02 -38.81 -57.55
N PRO A 910 20.62 -39.83 -58.32
CA PRO A 910 21.45 -40.95 -58.80
C PRO A 910 22.40 -40.53 -59.94
N PRO A 911 23.59 -41.16 -60.06
CA PRO A 911 24.51 -40.85 -61.14
C PRO A 911 23.89 -41.20 -62.50
N SER A 912 24.07 -40.33 -63.49
CA SER A 912 23.60 -40.54 -64.86
C SER A 912 24.66 -40.10 -65.86
N ASP A 913 24.71 -40.78 -67.02
CA ASP A 913 25.56 -40.38 -68.13
C ASP A 913 24.92 -39.24 -68.96
N SER A 914 23.59 -39.09 -68.93
CA SER A 914 22.87 -38.00 -69.61
C SER A 914 23.05 -36.66 -68.89
N LEU A 915 23.56 -35.65 -69.59
CA LEU A 915 23.67 -34.29 -69.03
C LEU A 915 22.31 -33.71 -68.68
N THR A 916 21.28 -33.97 -69.50
CA THR A 916 19.91 -33.56 -69.23
C THR A 916 19.42 -34.12 -67.90
N THR A 917 19.55 -35.43 -67.66
CA THR A 917 19.13 -36.07 -66.40
C THR A 917 19.91 -35.54 -65.18
N VAL A 918 21.23 -35.29 -65.33
CA VAL A 918 22.05 -34.74 -64.25
C VAL A 918 21.60 -33.32 -63.88
N LEU A 919 21.39 -32.45 -64.87
CA LEU A 919 20.92 -31.09 -64.65
C LEU A 919 19.47 -31.05 -64.13
N ASP A 920 18.60 -31.93 -64.61
CA ASP A 920 17.22 -32.07 -64.09
C ASP A 920 17.25 -32.44 -62.61
N THR A 921 18.08 -33.43 -62.23
CA THR A 921 18.23 -33.87 -60.84
C THR A 921 18.86 -32.78 -59.97
N PHE A 922 19.86 -32.07 -60.50
CA PHE A 922 20.48 -30.93 -59.83
C PHE A 922 19.47 -29.82 -59.52
N TYR A 923 18.73 -29.36 -60.53
CA TYR A 923 17.75 -28.28 -60.35
C TYR A 923 16.54 -28.72 -59.55
N ALA A 924 16.10 -29.98 -59.66
CA ALA A 924 15.05 -30.52 -58.79
C ALA A 924 15.47 -30.52 -57.31
N ALA A 925 16.73 -30.88 -57.03
CA ALA A 925 17.28 -30.83 -55.67
C ALA A 925 17.52 -29.39 -55.19
N LEU A 926 18.03 -28.50 -56.04
CA LEU A 926 18.23 -27.09 -55.74
C LEU A 926 16.91 -26.37 -55.48
N PHE A 927 15.84 -26.71 -56.20
CA PHE A 927 14.50 -26.11 -56.07
C PHE A 927 13.58 -26.88 -55.11
N SER A 928 14.11 -27.83 -54.34
CA SER A 928 13.35 -28.65 -53.41
C SER A 928 12.65 -27.88 -52.29
N GLY A 929 13.07 -26.64 -52.00
CA GLY A 929 12.38 -25.74 -51.08
C GLY A 929 11.08 -25.12 -51.63
N GLY A 930 10.85 -25.16 -52.94
CA GLY A 930 9.67 -24.55 -53.57
C GLY A 930 8.41 -25.43 -53.52
N SER A 931 7.28 -24.86 -53.10
CA SER A 931 5.97 -25.52 -53.12
C SER A 931 5.22 -25.19 -54.41
N GLY A 932 5.15 -26.13 -55.36
CA GLY A 932 4.49 -25.95 -56.66
C GLY A 932 2.96 -25.83 -56.64
N GLY A 933 2.35 -25.06 -55.73
CA GLY A 933 0.90 -25.00 -55.52
C GLY A 933 0.28 -23.59 -55.48
N SER A 934 -0.52 -23.29 -56.51
CA SER A 934 -1.78 -22.49 -56.57
C SER A 934 -1.96 -21.10 -55.90
N ARG A 935 -1.01 -20.52 -55.17
CA ARG A 935 -1.04 -19.09 -54.80
C ARG A 935 0.33 -18.46 -55.06
N GLY A 936 0.47 -17.77 -56.19
CA GLY A 936 1.64 -16.96 -56.54
C GLY A 936 2.98 -17.70 -56.51
N GLY A 937 3.23 -18.61 -57.45
CA GLY A 937 4.49 -19.36 -57.50
C GLY A 937 5.71 -18.44 -57.54
N ILE A 938 6.69 -18.68 -56.66
CA ILE A 938 7.96 -17.93 -56.62
C ILE A 938 8.76 -18.26 -57.88
N SER A 939 9.20 -17.25 -58.62
CA SER A 939 10.03 -17.41 -59.82
C SER A 939 11.38 -16.75 -59.63
N THR A 940 12.45 -17.33 -60.18
CA THR A 940 13.78 -16.73 -60.26
C THR A 940 14.19 -16.58 -61.73
N SER A 941 15.04 -15.62 -62.06
CA SER A 941 15.65 -15.56 -63.40
C SER A 941 16.99 -16.29 -63.36
N VAL A 942 17.24 -17.21 -64.30
CA VAL A 942 18.47 -17.99 -64.38
C VAL A 942 19.28 -17.58 -65.60
N THR A 943 20.55 -17.28 -65.41
CA THR A 943 21.54 -17.24 -66.50
C THR A 943 22.55 -18.34 -66.30
N MET A 944 23.03 -18.92 -67.40
CA MET A 944 24.05 -19.95 -67.34
C MET A 944 24.97 -19.86 -68.56
N THR A 945 26.27 -20.04 -68.38
CA THR A 945 27.20 -20.28 -69.49
C THR A 945 27.74 -21.69 -69.39
N GLY A 946 27.98 -22.35 -70.52
CA GLY A 946 28.58 -23.67 -70.59
C GLY A 946 29.88 -23.64 -71.38
N ALA A 947 30.89 -24.33 -70.89
CA ALA A 947 32.20 -24.45 -71.50
C ALA A 947 32.75 -25.87 -71.33
N TYR A 948 33.66 -26.27 -72.21
CA TYR A 948 34.50 -27.46 -72.04
C TYR A 948 35.88 -27.01 -71.58
N SER A 949 36.49 -27.72 -70.63
CA SER A 949 37.86 -27.41 -70.27
C SER A 949 38.72 -28.64 -70.01
N TYR A 950 40.01 -28.52 -70.29
CA TYR A 950 41.00 -29.57 -70.10
C TYR A 950 42.39 -28.97 -69.82
N ARG A 951 43.31 -29.75 -69.27
CA ARG A 951 44.69 -29.34 -69.01
C ARG A 951 45.61 -29.85 -70.11
N LEU A 952 46.39 -28.93 -70.69
CA LEU A 952 47.46 -29.30 -71.64
C LEU A 952 48.64 -29.98 -70.93
N LEU A 953 48.90 -29.61 -69.67
CA LEU A 953 49.92 -30.18 -68.77
C LEU A 953 49.36 -30.27 -67.34
N PRO A 954 49.82 -31.20 -66.50
CA PRO A 954 49.26 -31.44 -65.16
C PRO A 954 49.08 -30.20 -64.28
N ASP A 955 49.98 -29.21 -64.38
CA ASP A 955 49.97 -27.98 -63.56
C ASP A 955 49.65 -26.69 -64.35
N ALA A 956 49.30 -26.80 -65.62
CA ALA A 956 48.93 -25.65 -66.43
C ALA A 956 47.47 -25.20 -66.14
N PRO A 957 47.15 -23.89 -66.31
CA PRO A 957 45.77 -23.44 -66.35
C PRO A 957 44.95 -24.25 -67.34
N ARG A 958 43.70 -24.54 -67.01
CA ARG A 958 42.78 -25.23 -67.91
C ARG A 958 42.58 -24.38 -69.17
N THR A 959 42.66 -25.01 -70.35
CA THR A 959 42.17 -24.42 -71.60
C THR A 959 40.64 -24.47 -71.56
N LEU A 960 39.98 -23.33 -71.78
CA LEU A 960 38.52 -23.16 -71.72
C LEU A 960 37.97 -22.93 -73.14
N LEU A 961 36.99 -23.73 -73.54
CA LEU A 961 36.28 -23.64 -74.81
C LEU A 961 34.79 -23.32 -74.52
N PRO A 962 34.31 -22.10 -74.79
CA PRO A 962 32.90 -21.76 -74.62
C PRO A 962 32.01 -22.59 -75.56
N ILE A 963 30.89 -23.11 -75.06
CA ILE A 963 29.94 -23.96 -75.79
C ILE A 963 28.57 -23.28 -75.93
N ALA A 964 28.01 -22.83 -74.80
CA ALA A 964 26.61 -22.46 -74.70
C ALA A 964 26.40 -21.25 -73.78
N MET A 965 25.33 -20.50 -74.03
CA MET A 965 24.87 -19.41 -73.16
C MET A 965 23.35 -19.44 -73.06
N LEU A 966 22.86 -19.44 -71.83
CA LEU A 966 21.47 -19.25 -71.45
C LEU A 966 21.30 -17.77 -71.05
N PRO A 967 20.57 -16.96 -71.85
CA PRO A 967 20.20 -15.61 -71.44
C PRO A 967 19.28 -15.66 -70.22
N PRO A 968 19.08 -14.54 -69.49
CA PRO A 968 18.21 -14.51 -68.32
C PRO A 968 16.84 -15.11 -68.62
N THR A 969 16.56 -16.26 -68.02
CA THR A 969 15.36 -17.07 -68.28
C THR A 969 14.57 -17.21 -66.99
N ASP A 970 13.37 -16.64 -66.98
CA ASP A 970 12.47 -16.70 -65.82
C ASP A 970 11.96 -18.14 -65.63
N THR A 971 12.15 -18.65 -64.42
CA THR A 971 11.98 -20.06 -64.07
C THR A 971 11.23 -20.16 -62.74
N PRO A 972 10.08 -20.85 -62.69
CA PRO A 972 9.41 -21.18 -61.43
C PRO A 972 10.33 -22.01 -60.52
N VAL A 973 10.41 -21.66 -59.23
CA VAL A 973 11.14 -22.41 -58.21
C VAL A 973 10.24 -23.56 -57.74
N THR A 974 10.28 -24.68 -58.46
CA THR A 974 9.55 -25.90 -58.10
C THR A 974 10.41 -27.13 -58.37
N PRO A 975 10.40 -28.17 -57.51
CA PRO A 975 11.20 -29.37 -57.74
C PRO A 975 10.70 -30.21 -58.91
N THR A 976 9.41 -30.11 -59.25
CA THR A 976 8.78 -30.84 -60.36
C THR A 976 7.69 -29.99 -61.02
N PRO A 977 7.64 -29.88 -62.37
CA PRO A 977 8.58 -30.45 -63.34
C PRO A 977 9.95 -29.73 -63.35
N PRO A 978 11.03 -30.34 -63.90
CA PRO A 978 12.33 -29.68 -64.05
C PRO A 978 12.24 -28.38 -64.87
N PRO A 979 13.20 -27.45 -64.71
CA PRO A 979 13.15 -26.19 -65.46
C PRO A 979 13.16 -26.40 -66.96
N ALA A 980 12.24 -25.72 -67.67
CA ALA A 980 12.04 -25.92 -69.12
C ALA A 980 13.29 -25.62 -69.97
N PHE A 981 14.27 -24.87 -69.43
CA PHE A 981 15.52 -24.57 -70.13
C PHE A 981 16.55 -25.72 -70.09
N VAL A 982 16.42 -26.70 -69.17
CA VAL A 982 17.45 -27.73 -68.96
C VAL A 982 17.65 -28.58 -70.21
N ALA A 983 16.58 -29.18 -70.73
CA ALA A 983 16.65 -30.05 -71.91
C ALA A 983 17.23 -29.35 -73.17
N PRO A 984 16.78 -28.15 -73.58
CA PRO A 984 17.37 -27.47 -74.74
C PRO A 984 18.81 -27.03 -74.49
N PHE A 985 19.18 -26.61 -73.28
CA PHE A 985 20.55 -26.22 -72.95
C PHE A 985 21.50 -27.43 -72.95
N ALA A 986 21.10 -28.54 -72.32
CA ALA A 986 21.87 -29.78 -72.30
C ALA A 986 22.05 -30.35 -73.72
N SER A 987 20.98 -30.33 -74.53
CA SER A 987 21.04 -30.76 -75.93
C SER A 987 22.06 -29.95 -76.74
N LEU A 988 22.15 -28.63 -76.52
CA LEU A 988 23.14 -27.78 -77.21
C LEU A 988 24.58 -28.21 -76.87
N VAL A 989 24.83 -28.53 -75.60
CA VAL A 989 26.13 -29.01 -75.14
C VAL A 989 26.45 -30.40 -75.70
N ASP A 990 25.49 -31.32 -75.66
CA ASP A 990 25.65 -32.68 -76.17
C ASP A 990 25.91 -32.70 -77.69
N HIS A 991 25.21 -31.85 -78.47
CA HIS A 991 25.49 -31.69 -79.91
C HIS A 991 26.90 -31.16 -80.15
N TRP A 992 27.33 -30.11 -79.43
CA TRP A 992 28.68 -29.58 -79.57
C TRP A 992 29.76 -30.63 -79.23
N VAL A 993 29.58 -31.40 -78.16
CA VAL A 993 30.52 -32.47 -77.79
C VAL A 993 30.56 -33.56 -78.87
N ALA A 994 29.44 -33.87 -79.51
CA ALA A 994 29.36 -34.85 -80.59
C ALA A 994 29.97 -34.34 -81.91
N ASP A 995 29.73 -33.07 -82.26
CA ASP A 995 30.15 -32.45 -83.52
C ASP A 995 31.64 -32.09 -83.52
N GLU A 996 32.15 -31.58 -82.39
CA GLU A 996 33.54 -31.06 -82.29
C GLU A 996 34.55 -32.10 -81.75
N ASP A 997 34.08 -33.23 -81.19
CA ASP A 997 34.89 -34.31 -80.59
C ASP A 997 36.11 -33.81 -79.78
N PRO A 998 35.90 -33.01 -78.72
CA PRO A 998 36.99 -32.36 -77.99
C PRO A 998 37.87 -33.38 -77.25
N THR A 999 39.15 -33.05 -77.07
CA THR A 999 40.13 -33.94 -76.42
C THR A 999 39.65 -34.45 -75.06
N ARG A 1000 39.73 -35.76 -74.85
CA ARG A 1000 39.40 -36.42 -73.57
C ARG A 1000 40.61 -36.65 -72.66
N LYS A 1001 41.78 -36.12 -73.04
CA LYS A 1001 43.02 -36.16 -72.25
C LYS A 1001 43.14 -34.89 -71.39
N GLY A 1002 43.87 -34.99 -70.28
CA GLY A 1002 44.15 -33.83 -69.42
C GLY A 1002 43.00 -33.48 -68.46
N SER A 1003 42.33 -34.48 -67.91
CA SER A 1003 41.22 -34.32 -66.96
C SER A 1003 40.09 -33.42 -67.52
N PRO A 1004 39.46 -33.79 -68.65
CA PRO A 1004 38.42 -32.98 -69.27
C PRO A 1004 37.20 -32.79 -68.35
N GLN A 1005 36.59 -31.60 -68.42
CA GLN A 1005 35.39 -31.23 -67.67
C GLN A 1005 34.43 -30.45 -68.57
N LEU A 1006 33.14 -30.63 -68.33
CA LEU A 1006 32.13 -29.63 -68.65
C LEU A 1006 32.04 -28.68 -67.47
N ASN A 1007 32.09 -27.38 -67.72
CA ASN A 1007 32.05 -26.33 -66.69
C ASN A 1007 30.88 -25.39 -67.01
N PHE A 1008 30.04 -25.12 -66.02
CA PHE A 1008 28.94 -24.19 -66.13
C PHE A 1008 29.07 -23.07 -65.09
N SER A 1009 28.84 -21.83 -65.50
CA SER A 1009 28.68 -20.73 -64.54
C SER A 1009 27.20 -20.38 -64.47
N ALA A 1010 26.57 -20.56 -63.31
CA ALA A 1010 25.15 -20.30 -63.12
C ALA A 1010 24.93 -19.15 -62.14
N THR A 1011 24.10 -18.18 -62.56
CA THR A 1011 23.66 -17.07 -61.70
C THR A 1011 22.13 -17.04 -61.67
N LEU A 1012 21.56 -17.04 -60.47
CA LEU A 1012 20.13 -16.91 -60.21
C LEU A 1012 19.86 -15.52 -59.61
N PHE A 1013 18.80 -14.88 -60.07
CA PHE A 1013 18.42 -13.51 -59.69
C PHE A 1013 17.11 -13.48 -58.90
N ALA A 1014 16.98 -12.50 -58.00
CA ALA A 1014 15.74 -12.25 -57.27
C ALA A 1014 14.55 -11.95 -58.21
N ALA A 1015 13.35 -12.33 -57.78
CA ALA A 1015 12.10 -12.16 -58.52
C ALA A 1015 11.63 -10.71 -58.57
N THR A 1016 11.95 -9.92 -57.54
CA THR A 1016 11.46 -8.55 -57.31
C THR A 1016 12.63 -7.56 -57.19
N GLY A 1017 12.41 -6.30 -57.58
CA GLY A 1017 13.42 -5.23 -57.52
C GLY A 1017 14.39 -5.20 -58.72
N ALA A 1018 15.62 -4.72 -58.51
CA ALA A 1018 16.61 -4.45 -59.56
C ALA A 1018 17.26 -5.71 -60.19
N ARG A 1019 16.65 -6.90 -60.07
CA ARG A 1019 17.20 -8.20 -60.52
C ARG A 1019 18.66 -8.40 -60.05
N GLN A 1020 18.89 -8.36 -58.74
CA GLN A 1020 20.20 -8.61 -58.17
C GLN A 1020 20.49 -10.13 -58.07
N PRO A 1021 21.75 -10.57 -58.26
CA PRO A 1021 22.14 -11.96 -58.06
C PRO A 1021 21.93 -12.40 -56.61
N ILE A 1022 21.23 -13.51 -56.41
CA ILE A 1022 20.98 -14.12 -55.09
C ILE A 1022 21.78 -15.41 -54.88
N LEU A 1023 22.10 -16.12 -55.97
CA LEU A 1023 22.97 -17.31 -55.96
C LEU A 1023 23.85 -17.29 -57.20
N VAL A 1024 25.16 -17.45 -57.00
CA VAL A 1024 26.17 -17.57 -58.05
C VAL A 1024 27.01 -18.81 -57.78
N VAL A 1025 27.06 -19.72 -58.74
CA VAL A 1025 28.02 -20.83 -58.74
C VAL A 1025 28.96 -20.62 -59.92
N HIS A 1026 30.21 -20.27 -59.61
CA HIS A 1026 31.19 -19.89 -60.63
C HIS A 1026 31.58 -21.07 -61.53
N ASP A 1027 31.67 -22.28 -60.95
CA ASP A 1027 32.05 -23.50 -61.67
C ASP A 1027 31.23 -24.72 -61.20
N LEU A 1028 30.05 -24.92 -61.80
CA LEU A 1028 29.33 -26.19 -61.77
C LEU A 1028 30.00 -27.14 -62.77
N PHE A 1029 30.79 -28.10 -62.30
CA PHE A 1029 31.59 -28.94 -63.20
C PHE A 1029 31.18 -30.40 -63.18
N ARG A 1030 31.32 -31.05 -64.34
CA ARG A 1030 31.14 -32.51 -64.50
C ARG A 1030 32.37 -33.09 -65.16
N THR A 1031 32.92 -34.16 -64.60
CA THR A 1031 34.10 -34.82 -65.17
C THR A 1031 33.69 -35.63 -66.39
N VAL A 1032 34.41 -35.45 -67.49
CA VAL A 1032 34.18 -36.25 -68.70
C VAL A 1032 35.04 -37.51 -68.58
N LYS A 1033 34.40 -38.69 -68.68
CA LYS A 1033 35.11 -39.97 -68.58
C LYS A 1033 36.19 -40.06 -69.66
N PRO A 1034 37.46 -40.39 -69.30
CA PRO A 1034 38.46 -40.76 -70.29
C PRO A 1034 38.04 -42.08 -70.94
N THR A 1035 38.29 -42.20 -72.25
CA THR A 1035 38.15 -43.47 -72.99
C THR A 1035 39.21 -44.47 -72.59
#